data_AF-A0A848BT00-F1
#
_entry.id   AF-A0A848BT00-F1
#
_cell.length_a   1.000
_cell.length_b   1.000
_cell.length_c   1.000
_cell.angle_alpha   90.00
_cell.angle_beta   90.00
_cell.angle_gamma   90.00
#
_symmetry.space_group_name_H-M   'P 1'
#
loop_
_entity.id
_entity.type
_entity.pdbx_description
1 polymer ?
#
loop_
_entity_poly.entity_id
_entity_poly.type
_entity_poly.pdbx_seq_one_letter_code
_entity_poly.pdbx_strand_id
1 'polypeptide(L)'
;MIGKKWLTACGIVVFWLISMMCQAVSIIYDNTWRDAYGQVLERTVFSLDECTGHDDYIMELFTDTDVTAMEAYDIQATVLQKNTRYSYYWYPHYMATVVLAVSDDCPYDITGWHSLQTLPVTVCILSSQPQYSFSVQAMSYGLGRDVSGQLAVQALKKIHEEGRFQLDTLTGFNIMQPYRNRPAAQVYVLYDYQARQWQRRGAPIHIVVPDEGTLAFQKGLLSKIPLVVDDARLADCLADAAYRTEPMEGAVQISDQESFFVSADLISHQMLFHVFHVYEKNVLTGTNNMLWYMAALFVTILWGCRLRRHVIQPRMRNAYAGLTLVLCGWVLLRMYKLMLPGYAVDLIRWSWYSYYLFFGLLVSLIVWIGYMASQPDWHPECPPWLRLLFSYNLVLAVLVCTNDIHQWAFILPDIAGDANSYHGNGPLYYLLAVSYGAEFLVVNFWLCYASWKQHVQRSFRLILPFLCCLFYGGYIVGYLMKIPFCRISELVLTTVVWTLIWLEVVMRIRIIPTNEGYIEFFRQSRLAIQLCDDSGRVAYASRDINNLPLEDMEIQTMPIRGGWVRWYRDVRHLRQQKRNLSLVAQALERSYHLLRREEEIQRQVIHQEVSRRIYAELEQVISSKRERIAAYMKALQSMKPGIKADAIVSHLNVMVCYLKKRCILLLRGKEKGILEVRELSLAVSESQHYMTVAGLRGMATVRLSGTIPDKTALFLYDMFEEIGEASIAHHEPYWICHFSETGRAWTLSVMLEDRPEGSDWLPKALAGSTLPEPLIYDRLEYGRRLTVSIGKESYHD
;
A
#
# COMPACT_ATOMS: atom_id res chain seq x y z
N MET A 1 -7.51 -7.18 -25.63
CA MET A 1 -8.41 -6.17 -25.02
C MET A 1 -8.28 -4.76 -25.63
N ILE A 2 -7.62 -4.58 -26.78
CA ILE A 2 -7.41 -3.25 -27.41
C ILE A 2 -8.34 -2.97 -28.61
N GLY A 3 -8.95 -4.02 -29.20
CA GLY A 3 -9.81 -3.87 -30.40
C GLY A 3 -11.22 -3.32 -30.16
N LYS A 4 -11.77 -3.40 -28.94
CA LYS A 4 -13.15 -2.94 -28.65
C LYS A 4 -13.28 -1.43 -28.39
N LYS A 5 -12.19 -0.73 -28.08
CA LYS A 5 -12.21 0.73 -27.83
C LYS A 5 -12.10 1.55 -29.11
N TRP A 6 -11.53 0.98 -30.18
CA TRP A 6 -11.39 1.65 -31.48
C TRP A 6 -12.71 1.67 -32.27
N LEU A 7 -13.54 0.63 -32.17
CA LEU A 7 -14.86 0.60 -32.82
C LEU A 7 -15.85 1.61 -32.22
N THR A 8 -15.81 1.86 -30.90
CA THR A 8 -16.60 2.92 -30.27
C THR A 8 -16.08 4.33 -30.61
N ALA A 9 -14.76 4.50 -30.77
CA ALA A 9 -14.17 5.78 -31.20
C ALA A 9 -14.47 6.07 -32.68
N CYS A 10 -14.40 5.08 -33.57
CA CYS A 10 -14.78 5.23 -34.97
C CYS A 10 -16.29 5.44 -35.15
N GLY A 11 -17.14 4.81 -34.32
CA GLY A 11 -18.58 5.05 -34.32
C GLY A 11 -18.96 6.49 -33.93
N ILE A 12 -18.25 7.08 -32.96
CA ILE A 12 -18.45 8.48 -32.53
C ILE A 12 -17.94 9.46 -33.60
N VAL A 13 -16.84 9.15 -34.29
CA VAL A 13 -16.30 9.98 -35.39
C VAL A 13 -17.16 9.89 -36.65
N VAL A 14 -17.75 8.73 -36.96
CA VAL A 14 -18.69 8.58 -38.08
C VAL A 14 -20.04 9.22 -37.78
N PHE A 15 -20.52 9.16 -36.52
CA PHE A 15 -21.70 9.92 -36.08
C PHE A 15 -21.47 11.44 -36.15
N TRP A 16 -20.27 11.91 -35.78
CA TRP A 16 -19.85 13.31 -35.96
C TRP A 16 -19.73 13.73 -37.43
N LEU A 17 -19.18 12.88 -38.30
CA LEU A 17 -19.03 13.18 -39.73
C LEU A 17 -20.36 13.12 -40.50
N ILE A 18 -21.30 12.27 -40.09
CA ILE A 18 -22.66 12.24 -40.64
C ILE A 18 -23.49 13.43 -40.13
N SER A 19 -23.27 13.86 -38.88
CA SER A 19 -23.88 15.08 -38.32
C SER A 19 -23.40 16.37 -39.01
N MET A 20 -22.26 16.36 -39.74
CA MET A 20 -21.78 17.51 -40.51
C MET A 20 -22.25 17.54 -41.97
N MET A 21 -23.06 16.56 -42.39
CA MET A 21 -23.52 16.41 -43.78
C MET A 21 -25.05 16.48 -43.86
N CYS A 22 -25.63 17.57 -43.35
CA CYS A 22 -26.97 18.00 -43.72
C CYS A 22 -27.07 19.51 -43.48
N GLN A 23 -26.54 20.32 -44.41
CA GLN A 23 -26.82 21.76 -44.40
C GLN A 23 -28.23 21.97 -44.96
N ALA A 24 -29.24 21.77 -44.10
CA ALA A 24 -30.60 22.19 -44.38
C ALA A 24 -30.72 23.65 -43.94
N VAL A 25 -30.88 24.54 -44.93
CA VAL A 25 -31.13 25.97 -44.74
C VAL A 25 -32.59 26.11 -44.29
N SER A 26 -32.85 26.29 -42.99
CA SER A 26 -34.22 26.32 -42.44
C SER A 26 -34.67 27.71 -41.94
N ILE A 27 -35.96 28.05 -42.15
CA ILE A 27 -36.65 29.12 -41.39
C ILE A 27 -37.17 28.53 -40.09
N ILE A 28 -36.88 29.17 -38.98
CA ILE A 28 -37.49 28.84 -37.69
C ILE A 28 -38.56 29.86 -37.32
N TYR A 29 -39.74 29.39 -36.93
CA TYR A 29 -40.83 30.24 -36.44
C TYR A 29 -41.44 29.68 -35.16
N ASP A 30 -42.19 30.52 -34.45
CA ASP A 30 -42.87 30.16 -33.21
C ASP A 30 -44.10 29.30 -33.48
N ASN A 31 -44.02 28.03 -33.09
CA ASN A 31 -45.07 27.02 -33.29
C ASN A 31 -45.78 26.63 -32.00
N THR A 32 -45.52 27.33 -30.89
CA THR A 32 -46.14 27.10 -29.58
C THR A 32 -47.65 26.95 -29.64
N TRP A 33 -48.30 27.64 -30.60
CA TRP A 33 -49.74 27.71 -30.74
C TRP A 33 -50.30 27.00 -31.97
N ARG A 34 -49.49 26.27 -32.75
CA ARG A 34 -49.77 25.58 -34.05
C ARG A 34 -49.33 26.40 -35.27
N ASP A 35 -49.07 25.68 -36.35
CA ASP A 35 -48.50 26.07 -37.64
C ASP A 35 -49.40 26.98 -38.51
N ALA A 36 -50.08 27.97 -37.92
CA ALA A 36 -50.85 28.95 -38.69
C ALA A 36 -49.91 29.92 -39.43
N TYR A 37 -48.83 30.34 -38.78
CA TYR A 37 -47.85 31.24 -39.38
C TYR A 37 -46.89 30.51 -40.33
N GLY A 38 -46.45 29.29 -40.03
CA GLY A 38 -45.63 28.51 -40.98
C GLY A 38 -46.38 28.19 -42.27
N GLN A 39 -47.68 27.89 -42.22
CA GLN A 39 -48.53 27.79 -43.43
C GLN A 39 -48.61 29.10 -44.24
N VAL A 40 -48.53 30.25 -43.58
CA VAL A 40 -48.42 31.55 -44.28
C VAL A 40 -47.05 31.65 -44.94
N LEU A 41 -45.97 31.34 -44.23
CA LEU A 41 -44.59 31.41 -44.73
C LEU A 41 -44.34 30.48 -45.94
N GLU A 42 -44.81 29.23 -45.87
CA GLU A 42 -44.70 28.25 -46.97
C GLU A 42 -45.36 28.72 -48.28
N ARG A 43 -46.36 29.61 -48.18
CA ARG A 43 -47.12 30.12 -49.33
C ARG A 43 -46.59 31.45 -49.88
N THR A 44 -45.74 32.15 -49.14
CA THR A 44 -45.40 33.56 -49.40
C THR A 44 -43.90 33.83 -49.57
N VAL A 45 -43.03 32.94 -49.07
CA VAL A 45 -41.57 33.09 -49.17
C VAL A 45 -41.01 32.13 -50.21
N PHE A 46 -40.43 32.67 -51.29
CA PHE A 46 -39.95 31.89 -52.43
C PHE A 46 -38.42 31.76 -52.44
N SER A 47 -37.85 30.77 -51.73
CA SER A 47 -36.43 30.35 -51.90
C SER A 47 -35.92 29.24 -50.97
N LEU A 48 -36.75 28.51 -50.20
CA LEU A 48 -36.26 27.76 -49.04
C LEU A 48 -36.75 26.31 -48.97
N ASP A 49 -35.88 25.42 -48.50
CA ASP A 49 -36.07 23.96 -48.51
C ASP A 49 -36.92 23.46 -47.32
N GLU A 50 -36.95 24.15 -46.16
CA GLU A 50 -37.72 23.69 -44.98
C GLU A 50 -38.12 24.84 -44.01
N CYS A 51 -39.41 24.89 -43.60
CA CYS A 51 -39.91 25.75 -42.52
C CYS A 51 -40.16 24.90 -41.26
N THR A 52 -39.42 25.16 -40.19
CA THR A 52 -39.48 24.35 -38.96
C THR A 52 -40.02 25.14 -37.77
N GLY A 53 -41.20 24.73 -37.31
CA GLY A 53 -41.83 25.33 -36.14
C GLY A 53 -41.18 24.86 -34.84
N HIS A 54 -40.74 25.79 -33.99
CA HIS A 54 -40.16 25.51 -32.67
C HIS A 54 -41.01 26.13 -31.55
N ASP A 55 -41.11 25.43 -30.43
CA ASP A 55 -41.93 25.84 -29.29
C ASP A 55 -41.18 26.77 -28.30
N ASP A 56 -39.84 26.83 -28.34
CA ASP A 56 -39.04 27.76 -27.51
C ASP A 56 -37.62 27.92 -28.08
N TYR A 57 -36.85 28.87 -27.54
CA TYR A 57 -35.41 29.08 -27.81
C TYR A 57 -35.04 29.44 -29.27
N ILE A 58 -35.98 30.00 -30.03
CA ILE A 58 -35.79 30.43 -31.45
C ILE A 58 -34.54 31.31 -31.61
N MET A 59 -34.31 32.24 -30.68
CA MET A 59 -33.14 33.13 -30.69
C MET A 59 -31.81 32.38 -30.50
N GLU A 60 -31.77 31.35 -29.65
CA GLU A 60 -30.56 30.56 -29.41
C GLU A 60 -30.25 29.68 -30.64
N LEU A 61 -31.27 29.07 -31.23
CA LEU A 61 -31.17 28.27 -32.46
C LEU A 61 -30.70 29.12 -33.65
N PHE A 62 -31.11 30.38 -33.74
CA PHE A 62 -30.65 31.29 -34.79
C PHE A 62 -29.14 31.58 -34.73
N THR A 63 -28.49 31.41 -33.57
CA THR A 63 -27.03 31.55 -33.47
C THR A 63 -26.25 30.40 -34.12
N ASP A 64 -26.93 29.29 -34.43
CA ASP A 64 -26.35 28.16 -35.16
C ASP A 64 -26.11 28.52 -36.64
N THR A 65 -25.12 27.90 -37.28
CA THR A 65 -24.73 28.23 -38.66
C THR A 65 -25.75 27.79 -39.70
N ASP A 66 -26.63 26.84 -39.35
CA ASP A 66 -27.53 26.18 -40.31
C ASP A 66 -28.90 26.88 -40.44
N VAL A 67 -29.23 27.79 -39.53
CA VAL A 67 -30.49 28.57 -39.56
C VAL A 67 -30.32 29.86 -40.34
N THR A 68 -31.17 30.07 -41.34
CA THR A 68 -31.06 31.23 -42.26
C THR A 68 -31.91 32.40 -41.84
N ALA A 69 -33.16 32.15 -41.44
CA ALA A 69 -34.06 33.18 -40.94
C ALA A 69 -34.82 32.68 -39.71
N MET A 70 -35.18 33.62 -38.84
CA MET A 70 -36.01 33.35 -37.67
C MET A 70 -37.17 34.34 -37.60
N GLU A 71 -38.28 33.90 -37.01
CA GLU A 71 -39.32 34.81 -36.54
C GLU A 71 -38.81 35.60 -35.32
N ALA A 72 -38.89 36.92 -35.39
CA ALA A 72 -38.41 37.82 -34.34
C ALA A 72 -39.35 39.02 -34.18
N TYR A 73 -39.20 39.72 -33.06
CA TYR A 73 -39.80 41.04 -32.84
C TYR A 73 -38.90 42.15 -33.40
N ASP A 74 -39.48 43.27 -33.82
CA ASP A 74 -38.77 44.48 -34.27
C ASP A 74 -37.67 44.92 -33.30
N ILE A 75 -37.93 44.88 -32.00
CA ILE A 75 -36.96 45.19 -30.96
C ILE A 75 -35.72 44.28 -31.05
N GLN A 76 -35.93 42.97 -31.24
CA GLN A 76 -34.83 42.01 -31.39
C GLN A 76 -34.08 42.24 -32.70
N ALA A 77 -34.80 42.53 -33.78
CA ALA A 77 -34.23 42.82 -35.09
C ALA A 77 -33.33 44.06 -35.06
N THR A 78 -33.78 45.16 -34.46
CA THR A 78 -33.02 46.41 -34.33
C THR A 78 -31.72 46.21 -33.55
N VAL A 79 -31.76 45.46 -32.44
CA VAL A 79 -30.56 45.17 -31.64
C VAL A 79 -29.55 44.34 -32.44
N LEU A 80 -30.01 43.34 -33.19
CA LEU A 80 -29.14 42.50 -34.01
C LEU A 80 -28.60 43.25 -35.25
N GLN A 81 -29.39 44.10 -35.89
CA GLN A 81 -28.96 44.89 -37.06
C GLN A 81 -27.88 45.92 -36.72
N LYS A 82 -27.79 46.38 -35.48
CA LYS A 82 -26.70 47.26 -35.01
C LYS A 82 -25.37 46.51 -34.81
N ASN A 83 -25.37 45.18 -34.82
CA ASN A 83 -24.15 44.39 -34.70
C ASN A 83 -23.32 44.47 -35.98
N THR A 84 -22.12 45.03 -35.91
CA THR A 84 -21.25 45.29 -37.08
C THR A 84 -20.65 44.03 -37.71
N ARG A 85 -20.84 42.86 -37.10
CA ARG A 85 -20.19 41.61 -37.52
C ARG A 85 -20.95 40.85 -38.62
N TYR A 86 -22.27 41.04 -38.72
CA TYR A 86 -23.14 40.35 -39.67
C TYR A 86 -24.21 41.30 -40.20
N SER A 87 -24.57 41.19 -41.48
CA SER A 87 -25.67 41.95 -42.07
C SER A 87 -26.97 41.17 -41.93
N TYR A 88 -27.91 41.70 -41.14
CA TYR A 88 -29.24 41.12 -40.96
C TYR A 88 -30.31 41.90 -41.73
N TYR A 89 -31.21 41.17 -42.38
CA TYR A 89 -32.33 41.71 -43.16
C TYR A 89 -33.63 41.51 -42.39
N TRP A 90 -34.38 42.58 -42.17
CA TRP A 90 -35.63 42.58 -41.40
C TRP A 90 -36.84 42.72 -42.33
N TYR A 91 -37.80 41.80 -42.19
CA TYR A 91 -39.03 41.71 -42.98
C TYR A 91 -40.23 41.75 -42.02
N PRO A 92 -40.84 42.93 -41.77
CA PRO A 92 -41.99 43.05 -40.87
C PRO A 92 -43.25 42.48 -41.53
N HIS A 93 -43.98 41.61 -40.83
CA HIS A 93 -45.13 40.92 -41.39
C HIS A 93 -46.45 41.32 -40.72
N TYR A 94 -46.50 41.35 -39.38
CA TYR A 94 -47.73 41.60 -38.64
C TYR A 94 -47.48 42.31 -37.30
N MET A 95 -48.54 42.82 -36.66
CA MET A 95 -48.50 43.42 -35.33
C MET A 95 -48.86 42.41 -34.26
N ALA A 96 -48.09 42.41 -33.19
CA ALA A 96 -48.34 41.66 -31.98
C ALA A 96 -48.66 42.66 -30.86
N THR A 97 -49.94 42.81 -30.51
CA THR A 97 -50.40 43.68 -29.42
C THR A 97 -50.69 42.86 -28.18
N VAL A 98 -50.20 43.27 -27.00
CA VAL A 98 -50.51 42.59 -25.74
C VAL A 98 -51.95 42.93 -25.31
N VAL A 99 -52.77 41.92 -25.06
CA VAL A 99 -54.20 42.04 -24.74
C VAL A 99 -54.58 41.12 -23.59
N LEU A 100 -55.77 41.36 -23.02
CA LEU A 100 -56.39 40.49 -22.03
C LEU A 100 -57.42 39.62 -22.74
N ALA A 101 -57.19 38.32 -22.78
CA ALA A 101 -58.18 37.34 -23.20
C ALA A 101 -58.96 36.90 -21.97
N VAL A 102 -60.21 37.34 -21.87
CA VAL A 102 -61.08 37.11 -20.72
C VAL A 102 -62.03 35.97 -21.04
N SER A 103 -62.12 34.99 -20.15
CA SER A 103 -63.08 33.88 -20.27
C SER A 103 -64.51 34.43 -20.21
N ASP A 104 -65.40 33.91 -21.07
CA ASP A 104 -66.82 34.28 -21.04
C ASP A 104 -67.51 33.88 -19.73
N ASP A 105 -66.93 32.92 -18.99
CA ASP A 105 -67.36 32.51 -17.65
C ASP A 105 -66.89 33.47 -16.53
N CYS A 106 -66.16 34.54 -16.86
CA CYS A 106 -65.70 35.53 -15.88
C CYS A 106 -66.88 36.38 -15.37
N PRO A 107 -67.17 36.39 -14.05
CA PRO A 107 -68.32 37.12 -13.52
C PRO A 107 -68.05 38.62 -13.32
N TYR A 108 -66.87 39.10 -13.67
CA TYR A 108 -66.43 40.48 -13.44
C TYR A 108 -66.15 41.20 -14.75
N ASP A 109 -66.47 42.49 -14.79
CA ASP A 109 -66.17 43.36 -15.92
C ASP A 109 -64.69 43.77 -15.91
N ILE A 110 -63.92 43.27 -16.88
CA ILE A 110 -62.49 43.49 -16.99
C ILE A 110 -62.25 44.56 -18.05
N THR A 111 -61.79 45.74 -17.63
CA THR A 111 -61.53 46.88 -18.52
C THR A 111 -60.03 47.06 -18.81
N GLY A 112 -59.16 46.55 -17.94
CA GLY A 112 -57.71 46.72 -18.12
C GLY A 112 -56.84 46.18 -16.99
N TRP A 113 -55.62 46.71 -16.88
CA TRP A 113 -54.59 46.19 -15.96
C TRP A 113 -54.96 46.40 -14.48
N HIS A 114 -55.65 47.50 -14.14
CA HIS A 114 -56.09 47.75 -12.77
C HIS A 114 -57.17 46.76 -12.29
N SER A 115 -57.98 46.24 -13.20
CA SER A 115 -58.97 45.19 -12.91
C SER A 115 -58.30 43.94 -12.34
N LEU A 116 -57.11 43.58 -12.83
CA LEU A 116 -56.35 42.40 -12.36
C LEU A 116 -55.86 42.54 -10.90
N GLN A 117 -55.54 43.77 -10.49
CA GLN A 117 -55.04 44.07 -9.13
C GLN A 117 -56.16 44.17 -8.09
N THR A 118 -57.33 44.64 -8.50
CA THR A 118 -58.43 45.02 -7.60
C THR A 118 -59.51 43.94 -7.48
N LEU A 119 -59.80 43.24 -8.58
CA LEU A 119 -60.82 42.19 -8.63
C LEU A 119 -60.21 40.83 -8.29
N PRO A 120 -60.97 39.92 -7.66
CA PRO A 120 -60.49 38.59 -7.27
C PRO A 120 -60.51 37.60 -8.45
N VAL A 121 -59.85 37.98 -9.55
CA VAL A 121 -59.74 37.13 -10.75
C VAL A 121 -58.44 36.34 -10.79
N THR A 122 -58.47 35.14 -11.36
CA THR A 122 -57.27 34.35 -11.64
C THR A 122 -56.62 34.83 -12.93
N VAL A 123 -55.31 35.08 -12.87
CA VAL A 123 -54.52 35.66 -13.97
C VAL A 123 -53.46 34.69 -14.42
N CYS A 124 -53.40 34.43 -15.72
CA CYS A 124 -52.40 33.59 -16.36
C CYS A 124 -51.55 34.38 -17.35
N ILE A 125 -50.22 34.22 -17.28
CA ILE A 125 -49.25 34.81 -18.22
C ILE A 125 -48.41 33.68 -18.83
N LEU A 126 -48.08 33.77 -20.13
CA LEU A 126 -47.18 32.83 -20.81
C LEU A 126 -45.78 32.87 -20.21
N SER A 127 -45.14 31.72 -20.00
CA SER A 127 -43.73 31.67 -19.55
C SER A 127 -42.69 31.76 -20.67
N SER A 128 -43.10 31.70 -21.94
CA SER A 128 -42.18 31.68 -23.09
C SER A 128 -41.46 33.03 -23.26
N GLN A 129 -40.17 33.00 -23.56
CA GLN A 129 -39.35 34.21 -23.78
C GLN A 129 -39.22 34.49 -25.29
N PRO A 130 -39.26 35.76 -25.74
CA PRO A 130 -39.32 37.00 -24.97
C PRO A 130 -40.75 37.45 -24.60
N GLN A 131 -41.77 36.69 -24.99
CA GLN A 131 -43.19 37.03 -24.85
C GLN A 131 -43.57 37.39 -23.42
N TYR A 132 -43.12 36.61 -22.45
CA TYR A 132 -43.32 36.83 -21.02
C TYR A 132 -42.84 38.21 -20.57
N SER A 133 -41.58 38.54 -20.87
CA SER A 133 -40.96 39.79 -20.44
C SER A 133 -41.68 41.00 -21.03
N PHE A 134 -42.03 40.92 -22.32
CA PHE A 134 -42.78 41.97 -23.02
C PHE A 134 -44.21 42.13 -22.48
N SER A 135 -44.89 41.05 -22.12
CA SER A 135 -46.22 41.10 -21.47
C SER A 135 -46.17 41.77 -20.10
N VAL A 136 -45.14 41.49 -19.30
CA VAL A 136 -44.93 42.16 -18.00
C VAL A 136 -44.61 43.65 -18.20
N GLN A 137 -43.84 44.01 -19.23
CA GLN A 137 -43.59 45.42 -19.58
C GLN A 137 -44.85 46.13 -20.05
N ALA A 138 -45.72 45.46 -20.82
CA ALA A 138 -46.99 46.02 -21.26
C ALA A 138 -47.91 46.32 -20.07
N MET A 139 -47.98 45.41 -19.10
CA MET A 139 -48.68 45.65 -17.85
C MET A 139 -48.09 46.82 -17.06
N SER A 140 -46.76 46.92 -16.98
CA SER A 140 -46.08 48.00 -16.25
C SER A 140 -46.31 49.36 -16.93
N TYR A 141 -46.34 49.38 -18.26
CA TYR A 141 -46.65 50.55 -19.06
C TYR A 141 -48.09 51.01 -18.85
N GLY A 142 -49.06 50.10 -18.82
CA GLY A 142 -50.45 50.44 -18.53
C GLY A 142 -50.66 50.98 -17.11
N LEU A 143 -49.97 50.42 -16.11
CA LEU A 143 -50.12 50.81 -14.70
C LEU A 143 -49.51 52.16 -14.33
N GLY A 144 -48.49 52.64 -15.08
CA GLY A 144 -47.82 53.90 -14.72
C GLY A 144 -46.89 54.47 -15.77
N ARG A 145 -47.06 54.09 -17.04
CA ARG A 145 -46.19 54.46 -18.17
C ARG A 145 -44.72 54.06 -17.95
N ASP A 146 -44.49 53.06 -17.12
CA ASP A 146 -43.18 52.54 -16.79
C ASP A 146 -42.84 51.32 -17.64
N VAL A 147 -41.79 51.41 -18.44
CA VAL A 147 -41.28 50.32 -19.28
C VAL A 147 -40.24 49.44 -18.58
N SER A 148 -39.89 49.75 -17.32
CA SER A 148 -38.89 48.99 -16.55
C SER A 148 -39.40 47.64 -16.01
N GLY A 149 -40.73 47.46 -15.97
CA GLY A 149 -41.38 46.26 -15.43
C GLY A 149 -41.67 46.29 -13.93
N GLN A 150 -41.18 47.29 -13.19
CA GLN A 150 -41.26 47.31 -11.72
C GLN A 150 -42.69 47.36 -11.19
N LEU A 151 -43.55 48.18 -11.80
CA LEU A 151 -44.95 48.30 -11.37
C LEU A 151 -45.73 47.01 -11.60
N ALA A 152 -45.49 46.33 -12.73
CA ALA A 152 -46.07 45.02 -13.00
C ALA A 152 -45.55 43.95 -12.04
N VAL A 153 -44.25 43.93 -11.73
CA VAL A 153 -43.67 42.99 -10.76
C VAL A 153 -44.31 43.16 -9.37
N GLN A 154 -44.52 44.39 -8.91
CA GLN A 154 -45.21 44.65 -7.63
C GLN A 154 -46.67 44.19 -7.67
N ALA A 155 -47.36 44.44 -8.78
CA ALA A 155 -48.73 44.01 -8.99
C ALA A 155 -48.86 42.47 -8.98
N LEU A 156 -48.01 41.80 -9.75
CA LEU A 156 -47.98 40.35 -9.88
C LEU A 156 -47.54 39.68 -8.58
N LYS A 157 -46.65 40.31 -7.81
CA LYS A 157 -46.31 39.87 -6.45
C LYS A 157 -47.56 39.79 -5.57
N LYS A 158 -48.36 40.86 -5.54
CA LYS A 158 -49.60 40.89 -4.76
C LYS A 158 -50.60 39.83 -5.24
N ILE A 159 -50.79 39.71 -6.56
CA ILE A 159 -51.69 38.70 -7.16
C ILE A 159 -51.21 37.28 -6.85
N HIS A 160 -49.90 37.05 -6.80
CA HIS A 160 -49.30 35.77 -6.45
C HIS A 160 -49.42 35.44 -4.96
N GLU A 161 -49.18 36.39 -4.06
CA GLU A 161 -49.37 36.22 -2.61
C GLU A 161 -50.82 35.89 -2.24
N GLU A 162 -51.78 36.37 -3.04
CA GLU A 162 -53.21 36.06 -2.92
C GLU A 162 -53.60 34.71 -3.55
N GLY A 163 -52.65 33.97 -4.15
CA GLY A 163 -52.88 32.66 -4.77
C GLY A 163 -53.62 32.72 -6.12
N ARG A 164 -53.71 33.89 -6.75
CA ARG A 164 -54.47 34.14 -7.99
C ARG A 164 -53.62 34.11 -9.26
N PHE A 165 -52.29 34.03 -9.14
CA PHE A 165 -51.37 34.07 -10.28
C PHE A 165 -50.96 32.67 -10.74
N GLN A 166 -51.02 32.44 -12.05
CA GLN A 166 -50.62 31.19 -12.71
C GLN A 166 -49.69 31.49 -13.89
N LEU A 167 -48.72 30.62 -14.14
CA LEU A 167 -47.88 30.66 -15.35
C LEU A 167 -48.30 29.55 -16.30
N ASP A 168 -48.52 29.90 -17.57
CA ASP A 168 -48.68 28.91 -18.63
C ASP A 168 -47.30 28.41 -19.04
N THR A 169 -46.86 27.33 -18.38
CA THR A 169 -45.60 26.64 -18.64
C THR A 169 -45.82 25.62 -19.76
N LEU A 170 -45.54 26.04 -21.00
CA LEU A 170 -45.66 25.18 -22.17
C LEU A 170 -44.62 24.04 -22.20
N THR A 171 -43.61 24.07 -21.32
CA THR A 171 -42.47 23.15 -21.35
C THR A 171 -42.60 22.01 -20.33
N GLY A 172 -43.31 20.96 -20.73
CA GLY A 172 -43.13 19.62 -20.18
C GLY A 172 -42.39 18.74 -21.17
N PHE A 173 -41.06 18.63 -21.09
CA PHE A 173 -40.30 17.63 -21.87
C PHE A 173 -40.36 16.26 -21.18
N ASN A 174 -41.57 15.78 -20.90
CA ASN A 174 -41.80 14.37 -20.60
C ASN A 174 -41.96 13.65 -21.94
N ILE A 175 -40.91 12.96 -22.38
CA ILE A 175 -40.92 12.07 -23.56
C ILE A 175 -41.97 10.93 -23.40
N MET A 176 -42.68 10.85 -22.26
CA MET A 176 -43.71 9.85 -21.99
C MET A 176 -45.15 10.37 -21.82
N GLN A 177 -45.44 11.68 -21.83
CA GLN A 177 -46.84 12.16 -21.78
C GLN A 177 -47.05 13.50 -22.52
N PRO A 178 -47.72 13.51 -23.69
CA PRO A 178 -48.12 14.74 -24.37
C PRO A 178 -49.51 15.17 -23.87
N TYR A 179 -49.59 15.82 -22.71
CA TYR A 179 -50.83 16.48 -22.31
C TYR A 179 -50.59 17.98 -22.03
N ARG A 180 -51.00 18.79 -23.00
CA ARG A 180 -51.22 20.24 -22.93
C ARG A 180 -52.32 20.57 -21.93
N ASN A 181 -52.06 20.47 -20.63
CA ASN A 181 -52.99 20.96 -19.62
C ASN A 181 -52.59 22.37 -19.21
N ARG A 182 -53.10 23.36 -19.95
CA ARG A 182 -53.02 24.76 -19.53
C ARG A 182 -53.80 24.95 -18.24
N PRO A 183 -53.28 25.74 -17.29
CA PRO A 183 -54.01 26.03 -16.08
C PRO A 183 -55.26 26.86 -16.41
N ALA A 184 -56.40 26.47 -15.84
CA ALA A 184 -57.65 27.18 -16.05
C ALA A 184 -57.64 28.52 -15.29
N ALA A 185 -57.57 29.62 -16.02
CA ALA A 185 -57.65 30.99 -15.53
C ALA A 185 -58.83 31.76 -16.12
N GLN A 186 -59.26 32.82 -15.42
CA GLN A 186 -60.33 33.71 -15.88
C GLN A 186 -59.81 34.78 -16.84
N VAL A 187 -58.57 35.23 -16.65
CA VAL A 187 -57.92 36.20 -17.54
C VAL A 187 -56.56 35.68 -17.97
N TYR A 188 -56.31 35.67 -19.28
CA TYR A 188 -55.03 35.32 -19.89
C TYR A 188 -54.40 36.56 -20.52
N VAL A 189 -53.15 36.84 -20.20
CA VAL A 189 -52.37 37.90 -20.86
C VAL A 189 -51.72 37.29 -22.11
N LEU A 190 -52.27 37.59 -23.27
CA LEU A 190 -51.87 37.03 -24.56
C LEU A 190 -51.49 38.14 -25.54
N TYR A 191 -50.94 37.76 -26.69
CA TYR A 191 -50.91 38.64 -27.85
C TYR A 191 -52.22 38.51 -28.65
N ASP A 192 -52.62 39.59 -29.32
CA ASP A 192 -53.88 39.68 -30.06
C ASP A 192 -54.01 38.58 -31.13
N TYR A 193 -52.95 38.28 -31.87
CA TYR A 193 -52.94 37.15 -32.81
C TYR A 193 -53.18 35.81 -32.10
N GLN A 194 -52.58 35.59 -30.91
CA GLN A 194 -52.78 34.35 -30.13
C GLN A 194 -54.23 34.23 -29.66
N ALA A 195 -54.82 35.32 -29.13
CA ALA A 195 -56.19 35.34 -28.69
C ALA A 195 -57.19 35.10 -29.85
N ARG A 196 -56.94 35.66 -31.03
CA ARG A 196 -57.76 35.39 -32.23
C ARG A 196 -57.65 33.96 -32.71
N GLN A 197 -56.46 33.35 -32.63
CA GLN A 197 -56.29 31.92 -32.92
C GLN A 197 -57.10 31.05 -31.94
N TRP A 198 -57.23 31.46 -30.68
CA TRP A 198 -58.09 30.77 -29.71
C TRP A 198 -59.57 30.93 -30.06
N GLN A 199 -60.02 32.14 -30.39
CA GLN A 199 -61.41 32.38 -30.82
C GLN A 199 -61.78 31.55 -32.04
N ARG A 200 -60.89 31.45 -33.05
CA ARG A 200 -61.11 30.60 -34.23
C ARG A 200 -61.24 29.11 -33.91
N ARG A 201 -60.72 28.67 -32.76
CA ARG A 201 -60.83 27.28 -32.27
C ARG A 201 -62.07 27.05 -31.41
N GLY A 202 -62.92 28.07 -31.25
CA GLY A 202 -64.11 28.00 -30.40
C GLY A 202 -63.80 28.11 -28.90
N ALA A 203 -62.65 28.69 -28.53
CA ALA A 203 -62.41 29.01 -27.11
C ALA A 203 -63.38 30.12 -26.67
N PRO A 204 -64.08 29.95 -25.53
CA PRO A 204 -65.06 30.92 -25.01
C PRO A 204 -64.35 32.10 -24.34
N ILE A 205 -63.70 32.93 -25.16
CA ILE A 205 -62.98 34.12 -24.72
C ILE A 205 -63.35 35.34 -25.57
N HIS A 206 -63.37 36.50 -24.92
CA HIS A 206 -63.41 37.80 -25.60
C HIS A 206 -62.11 38.58 -25.35
N ILE A 207 -61.73 39.40 -26.32
CA ILE A 207 -60.48 40.17 -26.30
C ILE A 207 -60.78 41.56 -25.75
N VAL A 208 -60.08 41.93 -24.68
CA VAL A 208 -60.10 43.27 -24.09
C VAL A 208 -58.75 43.94 -24.33
N VAL A 209 -58.78 45.13 -24.93
CA VAL A 209 -57.61 46.02 -24.98
C VAL A 209 -57.64 46.88 -23.72
N PRO A 210 -56.58 46.87 -22.89
CA PRO A 210 -56.56 47.65 -21.64
C PRO A 210 -56.74 49.15 -21.88
N ASP A 211 -57.75 49.75 -21.24
CA ASP A 211 -58.06 51.19 -21.34
C ASP A 211 -56.90 52.09 -20.88
N GLU A 212 -56.10 51.62 -19.93
CA GLU A 212 -54.94 52.37 -19.43
C GLU A 212 -53.80 52.42 -20.48
N GLY A 213 -53.89 51.59 -21.51
CA GLY A 213 -52.93 51.47 -22.61
C GLY A 213 -52.11 50.18 -22.54
N THR A 214 -51.65 49.75 -23.71
CA THR A 214 -50.85 48.53 -23.89
C THR A 214 -49.75 48.75 -24.92
N LEU A 215 -48.89 47.76 -25.11
CA LEU A 215 -47.79 47.79 -26.06
C LEU A 215 -48.10 46.95 -27.30
N ALA A 216 -47.66 47.45 -28.45
CA ALA A 216 -47.68 46.75 -29.73
C ALA A 216 -46.26 46.68 -30.31
N PHE A 217 -45.94 45.54 -30.91
CA PHE A 217 -44.64 45.25 -31.49
C PHE A 217 -44.82 44.76 -32.93
N GLN A 218 -43.95 45.16 -33.86
CA GLN A 218 -43.94 44.48 -35.16
C GLN A 218 -43.27 43.11 -35.00
N LYS A 219 -43.85 42.09 -35.61
CA LYS A 219 -43.29 40.74 -35.69
C LYS A 219 -43.13 40.34 -37.16
N GLY A 220 -42.08 39.59 -37.45
CA GLY A 220 -41.68 39.31 -38.83
C GLY A 220 -40.48 38.38 -38.90
N LEU A 221 -39.84 38.31 -40.07
CA LEU A 221 -38.65 37.50 -40.27
C LEU A 221 -37.37 38.33 -40.18
N LEU A 222 -36.41 37.85 -39.40
CA LEU A 222 -35.03 38.30 -39.41
C LEU A 222 -34.16 37.28 -40.12
N SER A 223 -33.48 37.67 -41.19
CA SER A 223 -32.69 36.77 -42.02
C SER A 223 -31.23 37.17 -42.11
N LYS A 224 -30.33 36.19 -42.18
CA LYS A 224 -28.89 36.35 -42.47
C LYS A 224 -28.63 36.65 -43.95
N ILE A 225 -29.60 36.33 -44.81
CA ILE A 225 -29.51 36.42 -46.28
C ILE A 225 -30.76 37.12 -46.82
N PRO A 226 -30.71 37.90 -47.91
CA PRO A 226 -31.91 38.47 -48.50
C PRO A 226 -32.94 37.41 -48.87
N LEU A 227 -34.18 37.60 -48.42
CA LEU A 227 -35.34 36.77 -48.75
C LEU A 227 -36.16 37.40 -49.88
N VAL A 228 -36.80 36.55 -50.69
CA VAL A 228 -37.79 36.97 -51.71
C VAL A 228 -39.18 36.66 -51.15
N VAL A 229 -39.93 37.72 -50.83
CA VAL A 229 -41.27 37.65 -50.24
C VAL A 229 -42.28 38.28 -51.20
N ASP A 230 -43.41 37.60 -51.42
CA ASP A 230 -44.55 38.15 -52.18
C ASP A 230 -45.45 38.93 -51.22
N ASP A 231 -45.21 40.24 -51.12
CA ASP A 231 -45.89 41.13 -50.17
C ASP A 231 -47.42 41.16 -50.34
N ALA A 232 -47.91 41.07 -51.58
CA ALA A 232 -49.35 41.09 -51.86
C ALA A 232 -50.01 39.80 -51.35
N ARG A 233 -49.41 38.65 -51.68
CA ARG A 233 -49.89 37.35 -51.20
C ARG A 233 -49.71 37.16 -49.70
N LEU A 234 -48.67 37.75 -49.12
CA LEU A 234 -48.43 37.75 -47.68
C LEU A 234 -49.54 38.47 -46.93
N ALA A 235 -49.94 39.66 -47.38
CA ALA A 235 -51.02 40.42 -46.76
C ALA A 235 -52.34 39.63 -46.77
N ASP A 236 -52.70 39.02 -47.90
CA ASP A 236 -53.89 38.19 -48.04
C ASP A 236 -53.85 36.96 -47.11
N CYS A 237 -52.74 36.22 -47.11
CA CYS A 237 -52.59 35.02 -46.26
C CYS A 237 -52.60 35.36 -44.76
N LEU A 238 -52.03 36.50 -44.35
CA LEU A 238 -52.07 36.96 -42.97
C LEU A 238 -53.48 37.34 -42.54
N ALA A 239 -54.22 38.06 -43.38
CA ALA A 239 -55.62 38.41 -43.13
C ALA A 239 -56.50 37.15 -43.02
N ASP A 240 -56.33 36.20 -43.95
CA ASP A 240 -56.98 34.89 -43.93
C ASP A 240 -56.65 34.11 -42.65
N ALA A 241 -55.45 34.27 -42.11
CA ALA A 241 -55.01 33.66 -40.86
C ALA A 241 -55.37 34.48 -39.59
N ALA A 242 -56.07 35.61 -39.69
CA ALA A 242 -56.43 36.54 -38.60
C ALA A 242 -55.23 37.24 -37.90
N TYR A 243 -54.14 37.43 -38.63
CA TYR A 243 -53.05 38.32 -38.24
C TYR A 243 -53.37 39.74 -38.71
N ARG A 244 -53.09 40.75 -37.87
CA ARG A 244 -53.27 42.16 -38.22
C ARG A 244 -51.94 42.78 -38.62
N THR A 245 -51.96 43.68 -39.58
CA THR A 245 -50.78 44.47 -39.98
C THR A 245 -50.73 45.84 -39.28
N GLU A 246 -51.83 46.26 -38.65
CA GLU A 246 -51.96 47.51 -37.91
C GLU A 246 -52.21 47.26 -36.41
N PRO A 247 -51.68 48.13 -35.51
CA PRO A 247 -51.85 47.99 -34.07
C PRO A 247 -53.32 48.15 -33.66
N MET A 248 -53.70 47.57 -32.52
CA MET A 248 -55.03 47.80 -31.96
C MET A 248 -55.19 49.23 -31.45
N GLU A 249 -56.41 49.75 -31.50
CA GLU A 249 -56.73 51.08 -30.99
C GLU A 249 -56.36 51.17 -29.49
N GLY A 250 -55.61 52.22 -29.11
CA GLY A 250 -55.09 52.38 -27.74
C GLY A 250 -53.72 51.71 -27.47
N ALA A 251 -53.18 50.91 -28.39
CA ALA A 251 -51.85 50.34 -28.26
C ALA A 251 -50.75 51.27 -28.77
N VAL A 252 -49.61 51.30 -28.08
CA VAL A 252 -48.47 52.18 -28.39
C VAL A 252 -47.25 51.37 -28.82
N GLN A 253 -46.54 51.85 -29.84
CA GLN A 253 -45.23 51.33 -30.24
C GLN A 253 -44.11 52.09 -29.53
N ILE A 254 -43.05 51.38 -29.17
CA ILE A 254 -41.94 51.93 -28.38
C ILE A 254 -40.88 52.51 -29.32
N SER A 255 -40.50 53.77 -29.08
CA SER A 255 -39.48 54.47 -29.86
C SER A 255 -38.05 54.07 -29.48
N ASP A 256 -37.78 53.87 -28.18
CA ASP A 256 -36.46 53.43 -27.68
C ASP A 256 -36.44 51.92 -27.44
N GLN A 257 -36.27 51.18 -28.53
CA GLN A 257 -36.25 49.72 -28.52
C GLN A 257 -35.04 49.14 -27.77
N GLU A 258 -33.94 49.88 -27.67
CA GLU A 258 -32.67 49.39 -27.10
C GLU A 258 -32.73 49.35 -25.57
N SER A 259 -33.16 50.45 -24.93
CA SER A 259 -33.35 50.47 -23.48
C SER A 259 -34.47 49.53 -23.03
N PHE A 260 -35.51 49.38 -23.86
CA PHE A 260 -36.60 48.43 -23.64
C PHE A 260 -36.15 46.97 -23.68
N PHE A 261 -35.30 46.61 -24.64
CA PHE A 261 -34.75 45.25 -24.72
C PHE A 261 -33.86 44.93 -23.51
N VAL A 262 -33.02 45.89 -23.10
CA VAL A 262 -32.17 45.74 -21.91
C VAL A 262 -33.03 45.56 -20.65
N SER A 263 -34.10 46.34 -20.48
CA SER A 263 -34.97 46.19 -19.32
C SER A 263 -35.76 44.88 -19.32
N ALA A 264 -36.08 44.31 -20.48
CA ALA A 264 -36.73 43.00 -20.59
C ALA A 264 -35.90 41.86 -19.97
N ASP A 265 -34.57 41.88 -20.14
CA ASP A 265 -33.67 40.89 -19.54
C ASP A 265 -33.70 40.94 -17.99
N LEU A 266 -33.89 42.15 -17.41
CA LEU A 266 -34.02 42.32 -15.96
C LEU A 266 -35.35 41.81 -15.40
N ILE A 267 -36.40 41.70 -16.20
CA ILE A 267 -37.75 41.37 -15.71
C ILE A 267 -37.87 39.92 -15.28
N SER A 268 -37.28 39.01 -16.05
CA SER A 268 -37.19 37.60 -15.67
C SER A 268 -36.55 37.46 -14.29
N HIS A 269 -35.50 38.24 -14.01
CA HIS A 269 -34.86 38.30 -12.69
C HIS A 269 -35.75 38.91 -11.61
N GLN A 270 -36.44 40.02 -11.91
CA GLN A 270 -37.31 40.67 -10.94
C GLN A 270 -38.50 39.80 -10.55
N MET A 271 -39.10 39.10 -11.53
CA MET A 271 -40.20 38.15 -11.30
C MET A 271 -39.75 36.96 -10.45
N LEU A 272 -38.63 36.31 -10.80
CA LEU A 272 -38.07 35.21 -10.01
C LEU A 272 -37.80 35.63 -8.57
N PHE A 273 -37.18 36.80 -8.36
CA PHE A 273 -36.77 37.25 -7.03
C PHE A 273 -37.92 37.79 -6.17
N HIS A 274 -38.76 38.67 -6.72
CA HIS A 274 -39.76 39.42 -5.94
C HIS A 274 -41.14 38.79 -5.93
N VAL A 275 -41.56 38.13 -7.01
CA VAL A 275 -42.89 37.49 -7.11
C VAL A 275 -42.79 36.04 -6.63
N PHE A 276 -41.83 35.30 -7.15
CA PHE A 276 -41.73 33.86 -6.96
C PHE A 276 -40.82 33.46 -5.79
N HIS A 277 -40.04 34.38 -5.23
CA HIS A 277 -39.03 34.10 -4.19
C HIS A 277 -38.02 33.00 -4.59
N VAL A 278 -37.74 32.89 -5.87
CA VAL A 278 -36.71 32.05 -6.47
C VAL A 278 -35.41 32.84 -6.52
N TYR A 279 -34.54 32.52 -5.56
CA TYR A 279 -33.17 33.04 -5.54
C TYR A 279 -32.30 32.13 -6.39
N GLU A 280 -32.25 32.41 -7.69
CA GLU A 280 -31.43 31.63 -8.64
C GLU A 280 -30.01 32.17 -8.77
N LYS A 281 -29.80 33.45 -8.44
CA LYS A 281 -28.53 34.16 -8.64
C LYS A 281 -27.76 34.32 -7.32
N ASN A 282 -26.63 33.62 -7.20
CA ASN A 282 -25.59 33.90 -6.20
C ASN A 282 -24.83 35.19 -6.59
N VAL A 283 -24.14 35.90 -5.68
CA VAL A 283 -23.35 37.13 -5.95
C VAL A 283 -22.49 37.02 -7.22
N LEU A 284 -21.99 35.82 -7.46
CA LEU A 284 -21.12 35.44 -8.56
C LEU A 284 -21.91 34.90 -9.77
N THR A 285 -23.07 35.46 -10.10
CA THR A 285 -23.82 35.09 -11.32
C THR A 285 -23.88 36.22 -12.35
N GLY A 286 -23.66 37.47 -11.93
CA GLY A 286 -23.67 38.66 -12.81
C GLY A 286 -22.28 39.19 -13.21
N THR A 287 -21.19 38.59 -12.75
CA THR A 287 -19.81 39.04 -13.03
C THR A 287 -18.91 37.86 -13.40
N ASN A 288 -18.54 37.75 -14.67
CA ASN A 288 -17.57 36.80 -15.26
C ASN A 288 -17.26 35.57 -14.36
N ASN A 289 -18.29 34.81 -14.03
CA ASN A 289 -18.32 33.87 -12.90
C ASN A 289 -17.19 32.83 -13.02
N MET A 290 -16.85 32.49 -14.26
CA MET A 290 -15.73 31.64 -14.66
C MET A 290 -14.40 32.06 -14.01
N LEU A 291 -14.08 33.36 -13.96
CA LEU A 291 -12.83 33.87 -13.39
C LEU A 291 -12.72 33.57 -11.90
N TRP A 292 -13.81 33.72 -11.16
CA TRP A 292 -13.83 33.45 -9.72
C TRP A 292 -13.66 31.97 -9.41
N TYR A 293 -14.29 31.08 -10.16
CA TYR A 293 -14.06 29.63 -10.00
C TYR A 293 -12.66 29.20 -10.44
N MET A 294 -12.10 29.80 -11.48
CA MET A 294 -10.70 29.57 -11.86
C MET A 294 -9.73 30.03 -10.78
N ALA A 295 -9.96 31.21 -10.18
CA ALA A 295 -9.17 31.70 -9.06
C ALA A 295 -9.31 30.79 -7.83
N ALA A 296 -10.53 30.35 -7.50
CA ALA A 296 -10.78 29.43 -6.40
C ALA A 296 -10.09 28.08 -6.62
N LEU A 297 -10.09 27.55 -7.86
CA LEU A 297 -9.40 26.33 -8.22
C LEU A 297 -7.88 26.49 -8.04
N PHE A 298 -7.29 27.58 -8.52
CA PHE A 298 -5.88 27.88 -8.34
C PHE A 298 -5.49 27.99 -6.86
N VAL A 299 -6.27 28.74 -6.07
CA VAL A 299 -6.07 28.87 -4.62
C VAL A 299 -6.19 27.51 -3.92
N THR A 300 -7.18 26.69 -4.27
CA THR A 300 -7.38 25.35 -3.70
C THR A 300 -6.19 24.44 -3.98
N ILE A 301 -5.65 24.47 -5.20
CA ILE A 301 -4.47 23.68 -5.57
C ILE A 301 -3.25 24.15 -4.77
N LEU A 302 -2.95 25.46 -4.75
CA LEU A 302 -1.78 25.99 -4.05
C LEU A 302 -1.87 25.75 -2.54
N TRP A 303 -3.02 26.04 -1.94
CA TRP A 303 -3.24 25.86 -0.51
C TRP A 303 -3.22 24.38 -0.16
N GLY A 304 -3.94 23.52 -0.88
CA GLY A 304 -3.91 22.07 -0.68
C GLY A 304 -2.50 21.47 -0.82
N CYS A 305 -1.73 21.90 -1.82
CA CYS A 305 -0.33 21.49 -1.99
C CYS A 305 0.55 21.93 -0.80
N ARG A 306 0.37 23.16 -0.30
CA ARG A 306 1.06 23.65 0.89
C ARG A 306 0.70 22.78 2.10
N LEU A 307 -0.59 22.57 2.39
CA LEU A 307 -1.07 21.75 3.51
C LEU A 307 -0.46 20.35 3.45
N ARG A 308 -0.46 19.72 2.27
CA ARG A 308 0.14 18.39 2.05
C ARG A 308 1.66 18.35 2.32
N ARG A 309 2.41 19.41 1.99
CA ARG A 309 3.86 19.47 2.24
C ARG A 309 4.18 19.47 3.73
N HIS A 310 3.34 20.13 4.54
CA HIS A 310 3.50 20.18 6.00
C HIS A 310 3.18 18.87 6.70
N VAL A 311 2.53 17.91 6.05
CA VAL A 311 2.27 16.60 6.66
C VAL A 311 3.44 15.65 6.41
N ILE A 312 3.91 14.94 7.44
CA ILE A 312 5.04 13.99 7.34
C ILE A 312 4.56 12.61 6.88
N GLN A 313 3.50 12.10 7.52
CA GLN A 313 3.01 10.74 7.29
C GLN A 313 2.52 10.56 5.85
N PRO A 314 3.09 9.61 5.06
CA PRO A 314 2.74 9.45 3.64
C PRO A 314 1.25 9.18 3.37
N ARG A 315 0.59 8.39 4.23
CA ARG A 315 -0.85 8.08 4.08
C ARG A 315 -1.72 9.29 4.38
N MET A 316 -1.39 10.05 5.43
CA MET A 316 -2.08 11.30 5.72
C MET A 316 -1.88 12.31 4.58
N ARG A 317 -0.67 12.39 3.98
CA ARG A 317 -0.44 13.18 2.76
C ARG A 317 -1.34 12.77 1.59
N ASN A 318 -1.62 11.48 1.43
CA ASN A 318 -2.54 10.99 0.40
C ASN A 318 -3.99 11.36 0.71
N ALA A 319 -4.41 11.32 1.98
CA ALA A 319 -5.75 11.79 2.39
C ALA A 319 -5.94 13.29 2.11
N TYR A 320 -4.94 14.13 2.45
CA TYR A 320 -4.95 15.55 2.07
C TYR A 320 -4.95 15.77 0.56
N ALA A 321 -4.23 14.95 -0.21
CA ALA A 321 -4.25 15.01 -1.66
C ALA A 321 -5.64 14.63 -2.22
N GLY A 322 -6.24 13.57 -1.69
CA GLY A 322 -7.60 13.16 -2.03
C GLY A 322 -8.62 14.25 -1.70
N LEU A 323 -8.50 14.88 -0.53
CA LEU A 323 -9.38 15.97 -0.13
C LEU A 323 -9.23 17.19 -1.04
N THR A 324 -7.98 17.56 -1.38
CA THR A 324 -7.70 18.62 -2.36
C THR A 324 -8.31 18.29 -3.73
N LEU A 325 -8.22 17.03 -4.17
CA LEU A 325 -8.78 16.56 -5.44
C LEU A 325 -10.31 16.59 -5.44
N VAL A 326 -10.96 16.20 -4.33
CA VAL A 326 -12.41 16.28 -4.16
C VAL A 326 -12.88 17.74 -4.22
N LEU A 327 -12.19 18.65 -3.52
CA LEU A 327 -12.50 20.10 -3.58
C LEU A 327 -12.35 20.66 -5.01
N CYS A 328 -11.26 20.34 -5.70
CA CYS A 328 -11.05 20.77 -7.08
C CYS A 328 -12.11 20.18 -8.02
N GLY A 329 -12.42 18.89 -7.87
CA GLY A 329 -13.44 18.20 -8.65
C GLY A 329 -14.83 18.82 -8.46
N TRP A 330 -15.16 19.26 -7.24
CA TRP A 330 -16.42 19.93 -6.97
C TRP A 330 -16.50 21.31 -7.62
N VAL A 331 -15.42 22.09 -7.54
CA VAL A 331 -15.31 23.38 -8.24
C VAL A 331 -15.45 23.19 -9.75
N LEU A 332 -14.79 22.19 -10.33
CA LEU A 332 -14.90 21.88 -11.76
C LEU A 332 -16.31 21.44 -12.16
N LEU A 333 -16.96 20.60 -11.35
CA LEU A 333 -18.35 20.21 -11.57
C LEU A 333 -19.27 21.43 -11.51
N ARG A 334 -19.03 22.35 -10.57
CA ARG A 334 -19.80 23.60 -10.47
C ARG A 334 -19.62 24.46 -11.72
N MET A 335 -18.38 24.59 -12.21
CA MET A 335 -18.10 25.27 -13.48
C MET A 335 -18.82 24.59 -14.64
N TYR A 336 -18.78 23.27 -14.73
CA TYR A 336 -19.51 22.50 -15.73
C TYR A 336 -21.02 22.78 -15.66
N LYS A 337 -21.64 22.74 -14.47
CA LYS A 337 -23.06 23.07 -14.28
C LYS A 337 -23.41 24.48 -14.78
N LEU A 338 -22.51 25.45 -14.58
CA LEU A 338 -22.72 26.85 -15.00
C LEU A 338 -22.52 27.06 -16.51
N MET A 339 -21.85 26.14 -17.20
CA MET A 339 -21.70 26.14 -18.65
C MET A 339 -22.84 25.38 -19.35
N LEU A 340 -23.65 24.62 -18.59
CA LEU A 340 -24.80 23.94 -19.16
C LEU A 340 -25.86 24.98 -19.59
N PRO A 341 -26.39 24.84 -20.80
CA PRO A 341 -27.46 25.71 -21.28
C PRO A 341 -28.75 25.44 -20.49
N GLY A 342 -29.60 26.46 -20.37
CA GLY A 342 -30.81 26.40 -19.54
C GLY A 342 -31.77 25.26 -19.92
N TYR A 343 -31.79 24.86 -21.21
CA TYR A 343 -32.59 23.73 -21.69
C TYR A 343 -32.12 22.36 -21.18
N ALA A 344 -30.88 22.24 -20.70
CA ALA A 344 -30.30 20.97 -20.22
C ALA A 344 -30.72 20.65 -18.77
N VAL A 345 -32.01 20.76 -18.47
CA VAL A 345 -32.60 20.66 -17.12
C VAL A 345 -32.21 19.37 -16.40
N ASP A 346 -32.25 18.23 -17.08
CA ASP A 346 -31.90 16.94 -16.48
C ASP A 346 -30.41 16.86 -16.09
N LEU A 347 -29.52 17.40 -16.93
CA LEU A 347 -28.09 17.46 -16.64
C LEU A 347 -27.80 18.43 -15.48
N ILE A 348 -28.54 19.54 -15.40
CA ILE A 348 -28.46 20.49 -14.29
C ILE A 348 -28.93 19.83 -12.98
N ARG A 349 -30.02 19.05 -13.02
CA ARG A 349 -30.59 18.31 -11.88
C ARG A 349 -29.63 17.20 -11.41
N TRP A 350 -29.10 16.39 -12.31
CA TRP A 350 -28.14 15.34 -11.96
C TRP A 350 -26.81 15.90 -11.46
N SER A 351 -26.34 17.00 -12.04
CA SER A 351 -25.16 17.72 -11.54
C SER A 351 -25.39 18.19 -10.09
N TRP A 352 -26.59 18.68 -9.76
CA TRP A 352 -26.94 19.04 -8.40
C TRP A 352 -26.92 17.83 -7.44
N TYR A 353 -27.50 16.68 -7.82
CA TYR A 353 -27.47 15.45 -7.00
C TYR A 353 -26.06 15.02 -6.66
N SER A 354 -25.13 15.15 -7.60
CA SER A 354 -23.74 14.77 -7.36
C SER A 354 -23.04 15.63 -6.29
N TYR A 355 -23.57 16.77 -5.86
CA TYR A 355 -22.99 17.56 -4.74
C TYR A 355 -22.96 16.75 -3.44
N TYR A 356 -23.94 15.88 -3.22
CA TYR A 356 -24.01 15.03 -2.03
C TYR A 356 -22.92 13.95 -2.03
N LEU A 357 -22.48 13.50 -3.21
CA LEU A 357 -21.28 12.66 -3.34
C LEU A 357 -20.03 13.41 -2.85
N PHE A 358 -19.86 14.68 -3.25
CA PHE A 358 -18.72 15.49 -2.81
C PHE A 358 -18.74 15.73 -1.30
N PHE A 359 -19.91 16.03 -0.72
CA PHE A 359 -20.06 16.13 0.74
C PHE A 359 -19.67 14.83 1.44
N GLY A 360 -20.21 13.68 1.00
CA GLY A 360 -19.91 12.38 1.59
C GLY A 360 -18.42 12.02 1.50
N LEU A 361 -17.78 12.25 0.35
CA LEU A 361 -16.34 12.04 0.17
C LEU A 361 -15.51 12.97 1.07
N LEU A 362 -15.89 14.24 1.16
CA LEU A 362 -15.18 15.25 1.95
C LEU A 362 -15.21 14.91 3.45
N VAL A 363 -16.39 14.61 4.00
CA VAL A 363 -16.54 14.23 5.40
C VAL A 363 -15.81 12.91 5.70
N SER A 364 -15.91 11.91 4.82
CA SER A 364 -15.20 10.63 4.98
C SER A 364 -13.67 10.82 5.02
N LEU A 365 -13.14 11.69 4.17
CA LEU A 365 -11.71 12.03 4.15
C LEU A 365 -11.28 12.82 5.40
N ILE A 366 -12.13 13.71 5.92
CA ILE A 366 -11.88 14.41 7.19
C ILE A 366 -11.86 13.41 8.36
N VAL A 367 -12.79 12.45 8.40
CA VAL A 367 -12.79 11.36 9.39
C VAL A 367 -11.52 10.54 9.31
N TRP A 368 -11.08 10.22 8.09
CA TRP A 368 -9.82 9.49 7.90
C TRP A 368 -8.61 10.26 8.43
N ILE A 369 -8.51 11.55 8.11
CA ILE A 369 -7.45 12.44 8.62
C ILE A 369 -7.49 12.48 10.15
N GLY A 370 -8.68 12.66 10.73
CA GLY A 370 -8.88 12.71 12.17
C GLY A 370 -8.45 11.42 12.88
N TYR A 371 -8.82 10.27 12.32
CA TYR A 371 -8.39 8.97 12.83
C TYR A 371 -6.87 8.81 12.78
N MET A 372 -6.24 9.08 11.62
CA MET A 372 -4.79 8.96 11.46
C MET A 372 -4.01 9.90 12.39
N ALA A 373 -4.48 11.13 12.58
CA ALA A 373 -3.86 12.09 13.47
C ALA A 373 -3.94 11.68 14.95
N SER A 374 -4.96 10.91 15.34
CA SER A 374 -5.13 10.42 16.71
C SER A 374 -4.29 9.18 17.05
N GLN A 375 -3.72 8.51 16.03
CA GLN A 375 -2.95 7.28 16.22
C GLN A 375 -1.48 7.57 16.53
N PRO A 376 -0.89 6.97 17.58
CA PRO A 376 0.52 7.16 17.92
C PRO A 376 1.47 6.43 16.95
N ASP A 377 1.02 5.35 16.33
CA ASP A 377 1.85 4.50 15.47
C ASP A 377 1.80 4.92 14.00
N TRP A 378 2.94 4.78 13.32
CA TRP A 378 3.10 5.11 11.89
C TRP A 378 2.39 4.14 10.92
N HIS A 379 1.72 3.09 11.44
CA HIS A 379 1.21 1.98 10.64
C HIS A 379 -0.23 1.50 10.96
N PRO A 380 -1.29 2.33 10.97
CA PRO A 380 -2.63 1.78 10.84
C PRO A 380 -2.94 1.61 9.35
N GLU A 381 -3.15 0.37 8.90
CA GLU A 381 -3.96 0.11 7.70
C GLU A 381 -5.31 0.81 7.80
N CYS A 382 -5.93 1.11 6.65
CA CYS A 382 -7.26 1.74 6.65
C CYS A 382 -8.24 0.77 7.34
N PRO A 383 -8.77 1.12 8.53
CA PRO A 383 -9.50 0.16 9.32
C PRO A 383 -10.81 -0.22 8.62
N PRO A 384 -11.33 -1.44 8.81
CA PRO A 384 -12.53 -1.90 8.12
C PRO A 384 -13.75 -1.03 8.39
N TRP A 385 -13.89 -0.47 9.60
CA TRP A 385 -14.99 0.44 9.92
C TRP A 385 -14.96 1.73 9.08
N LEU A 386 -13.77 2.24 8.74
CA LEU A 386 -13.65 3.43 7.91
C LEU A 386 -14.02 3.10 6.45
N ARG A 387 -13.66 1.91 5.96
CA ARG A 387 -14.15 1.41 4.66
C ARG A 387 -15.67 1.26 4.64
N LEU A 388 -16.28 0.79 5.72
CA LEU A 388 -17.73 0.74 5.87
C LEU A 388 -18.34 2.15 5.88
N LEU A 389 -17.72 3.13 6.54
CA LEU A 389 -18.17 4.52 6.53
C LEU A 389 -18.15 5.13 5.12
N PHE A 390 -17.05 4.95 4.38
CA PHE A 390 -16.96 5.36 2.98
C PHE A 390 -18.05 4.70 2.13
N SER A 391 -18.31 3.41 2.37
CA SER A 391 -19.35 2.67 1.65
C SER A 391 -20.75 3.18 2.01
N TYR A 392 -21.00 3.48 3.28
CA TYR A 392 -22.25 4.07 3.77
C TYR A 392 -22.52 5.43 3.12
N ASN A 393 -21.53 6.33 3.13
CA ASN A 393 -21.65 7.65 2.51
C ASN A 393 -21.81 7.56 0.99
N LEU A 394 -21.20 6.57 0.35
CA LEU A 394 -21.41 6.29 -1.08
C LEU A 394 -22.83 5.79 -1.36
N VAL A 395 -23.38 4.88 -0.56
CA VAL A 395 -24.75 4.39 -0.71
C VAL A 395 -25.75 5.54 -0.55
N LEU A 396 -25.56 6.41 0.45
CA LEU A 396 -26.39 7.60 0.62
C LEU A 396 -26.32 8.52 -0.60
N ALA A 397 -25.13 8.77 -1.16
CA ALA A 397 -24.99 9.58 -2.37
C ALA A 397 -25.67 8.93 -3.59
N VAL A 398 -25.57 7.61 -3.74
CA VAL A 398 -26.27 6.86 -4.81
C VAL A 398 -27.78 6.98 -4.66
N LEU A 399 -28.33 6.88 -3.43
CA LEU A 399 -29.75 7.10 -3.16
C LEU A 399 -30.21 8.51 -3.56
N VAL A 400 -29.35 9.53 -3.40
CA VAL A 400 -29.67 10.87 -3.90
C VAL A 400 -29.67 10.92 -5.42
N CYS A 401 -28.70 10.27 -6.07
CA CYS A 401 -28.67 10.19 -7.54
C CYS A 401 -29.87 9.45 -8.13
N THR A 402 -30.46 8.50 -7.39
CA THR A 402 -31.68 7.78 -7.80
C THR A 402 -32.98 8.47 -7.37
N ASN A 403 -32.91 9.72 -6.90
CA ASN A 403 -34.07 10.41 -6.34
C ASN A 403 -35.24 10.53 -7.32
N ASP A 404 -35.00 10.57 -8.63
CA ASP A 404 -36.05 10.58 -9.65
C ASP A 404 -37.00 9.35 -9.57
N ILE A 405 -36.57 8.24 -8.95
CA ILE A 405 -37.37 7.02 -8.79
C ILE A 405 -38.27 7.06 -7.54
N HIS A 406 -37.78 7.63 -6.44
CA HIS A 406 -38.41 7.46 -5.11
C HIS A 406 -38.71 8.77 -4.38
N GLN A 407 -38.13 9.90 -4.79
CA GLN A 407 -38.33 11.24 -4.24
C GLN A 407 -38.10 11.36 -2.71
N TRP A 408 -37.22 10.53 -2.14
CA TRP A 408 -36.97 10.53 -0.68
C TRP A 408 -36.03 11.65 -0.24
N ALA A 409 -35.13 12.13 -1.11
CA ALA A 409 -34.25 13.25 -0.80
C ALA A 409 -34.94 14.57 -1.16
N PHE A 410 -35.47 14.66 -2.37
CA PHE A 410 -36.17 15.86 -2.87
C PHE A 410 -37.53 15.48 -3.43
N ILE A 411 -38.55 16.16 -2.93
CA ILE A 411 -39.91 16.11 -3.47
C ILE A 411 -39.94 17.11 -4.63
N LEU A 412 -40.03 16.58 -5.84
CA LEU A 412 -39.96 17.35 -7.07
C LEU A 412 -41.36 17.85 -7.45
N PRO A 413 -41.50 19.08 -7.96
CA PRO A 413 -42.75 19.57 -8.55
C PRO A 413 -43.05 18.83 -9.87
N ASP A 414 -44.30 18.90 -10.33
CA ASP A 414 -44.74 18.24 -11.57
C ASP A 414 -43.98 18.70 -12.82
N ILE A 415 -43.39 19.90 -12.76
CA ILE A 415 -42.58 20.50 -13.83
C ILE A 415 -41.10 20.31 -13.49
N ALA A 416 -40.40 19.46 -14.25
CA ALA A 416 -39.00 19.14 -14.02
C ALA A 416 -38.04 20.35 -14.14
N GLY A 417 -38.41 21.36 -14.95
CA GLY A 417 -37.69 22.63 -15.12
C GLY A 417 -37.52 23.41 -13.82
N ASP A 418 -38.53 23.35 -12.94
CA ASP A 418 -38.55 24.12 -11.71
C ASP A 418 -37.90 23.42 -10.53
N ALA A 419 -37.52 22.14 -10.66
CA ALA A 419 -36.99 21.32 -9.58
C ALA A 419 -35.78 21.93 -8.82
N ASN A 420 -34.88 22.61 -9.53
CA ASN A 420 -33.70 23.24 -8.93
C ASN A 420 -34.07 24.49 -8.11
N SER A 421 -35.21 25.11 -8.41
CA SER A 421 -35.70 26.37 -7.82
C SER A 421 -36.77 26.14 -6.75
N TYR A 422 -37.61 25.15 -6.96
CA TYR A 422 -38.72 24.72 -6.11
C TYR A 422 -38.64 23.22 -5.87
N HIS A 423 -38.29 22.83 -4.64
CA HIS A 423 -38.36 21.46 -4.18
C HIS A 423 -38.71 21.42 -2.70
N GLY A 424 -39.38 20.34 -2.30
CA GLY A 424 -39.53 19.97 -0.89
C GLY A 424 -38.33 19.13 -0.44
N ASN A 425 -37.93 19.28 0.81
CA ASN A 425 -36.90 18.43 1.42
C ASN A 425 -37.55 17.18 2.00
N GLY A 426 -37.19 16.01 1.50
CA GLY A 426 -37.69 14.71 1.97
C GLY A 426 -36.90 14.17 3.18
N PRO A 427 -37.31 13.02 3.75
CA PRO A 427 -36.66 12.43 4.93
C PRO A 427 -35.19 12.06 4.71
N LEU A 428 -34.80 11.62 3.51
CA LEU A 428 -33.41 11.27 3.21
C LEU A 428 -32.48 12.50 3.24
N TYR A 429 -32.99 13.68 2.88
CA TYR A 429 -32.23 14.93 2.99
C TYR A 429 -31.85 15.24 4.45
N TYR A 430 -32.80 15.10 5.37
CA TYR A 430 -32.53 15.30 6.80
C TYR A 430 -31.58 14.25 7.36
N LEU A 431 -31.72 12.99 6.92
CA LEU A 431 -30.76 11.93 7.27
C LEU A 431 -29.33 12.28 6.84
N LEU A 432 -29.14 12.76 5.60
CA LEU A 432 -27.85 13.22 5.07
C LEU A 432 -27.29 14.38 5.89
N ALA A 433 -28.12 15.38 6.19
CA ALA A 433 -27.70 16.54 6.98
C ALA A 433 -27.23 16.13 8.38
N VAL A 434 -27.96 15.23 9.03
CA VAL A 434 -27.60 14.69 10.35
C VAL A 434 -26.37 13.81 10.27
N SER A 435 -26.25 12.92 9.28
CA SER A 435 -25.10 12.00 9.17
C SER A 435 -23.81 12.75 8.91
N TYR A 436 -23.78 13.62 7.90
CA TYR A 436 -22.59 14.39 7.54
C TYR A 436 -22.20 15.39 8.66
N GLY A 437 -23.20 16.03 9.28
CA GLY A 437 -22.99 16.93 10.41
C GLY A 437 -22.44 16.20 11.64
N ALA A 438 -23.02 15.04 11.99
CA ALA A 438 -22.59 14.24 13.13
C ALA A 438 -21.17 13.69 12.93
N GLU A 439 -20.86 13.14 11.76
CA GLU A 439 -19.50 12.66 11.44
C GLU A 439 -18.46 13.77 11.60
N PHE A 440 -18.74 14.96 11.06
CA PHE A 440 -17.83 16.09 11.17
C PHE A 440 -17.64 16.53 12.64
N LEU A 441 -18.71 16.59 13.44
CA LEU A 441 -18.64 16.94 14.86
C LEU A 441 -17.89 15.88 15.69
N VAL A 442 -18.14 14.60 15.44
CA VAL A 442 -17.47 13.48 16.12
C VAL A 442 -15.97 13.52 15.89
N VAL A 443 -15.53 13.79 14.66
CA VAL A 443 -14.10 13.90 14.32
C VAL A 443 -13.44 15.07 15.03
N ASN A 444 -14.09 16.23 15.05
CA ASN A 444 -13.58 17.40 15.76
C ASN A 444 -13.49 17.14 17.27
N PHE A 445 -14.52 16.51 17.85
CA PHE A 445 -14.51 16.10 19.25
C PHE A 445 -13.36 15.15 19.55
N TRP A 446 -13.19 14.10 18.74
CA TRP A 446 -12.14 13.11 18.93
C TRP A 446 -10.73 13.71 18.80
N LEU A 447 -10.49 14.55 17.79
CA LEU A 447 -9.23 15.26 17.60
C LEU A 447 -8.88 16.14 18.80
N CYS A 448 -9.84 16.93 19.30
CA CYS A 448 -9.64 17.78 20.46
C CYS A 448 -9.45 16.96 21.75
N TYR A 449 -10.21 15.88 21.94
CA TYR A 449 -10.07 14.96 23.07
C TYR A 449 -8.69 14.28 23.10
N ALA A 450 -8.24 13.74 21.96
CA ALA A 450 -6.93 13.12 21.82
C ALA A 450 -5.81 14.12 22.11
N SER A 451 -5.90 15.34 21.56
CA SER A 451 -4.91 16.40 21.81
C SER A 451 -4.87 16.85 23.27
N TRP A 452 -6.03 16.95 23.93
CA TRP A 452 -6.13 17.27 25.36
C TRP A 452 -5.50 16.18 26.23
N LYS A 453 -5.86 14.91 25.97
CA LYS A 453 -5.33 13.74 26.71
C LYS A 453 -3.81 13.61 26.58
N GLN A 454 -3.26 13.94 25.41
CA GLN A 454 -1.82 13.89 25.16
C GLN A 454 -1.07 15.16 25.62
N HIS A 455 -1.75 16.12 26.26
CA HIS A 455 -1.18 17.40 26.72
C HIS A 455 -0.40 18.17 25.65
N VAL A 456 -0.76 18.00 24.37
CA VAL A 456 -0.03 18.60 23.24
C VAL A 456 -0.22 20.12 23.21
N GLN A 457 -1.36 20.63 23.70
CA GLN A 457 -1.74 22.05 23.61
C GLN A 457 -2.46 22.57 24.86
N ARG A 458 -2.51 23.90 24.98
CA ARG A 458 -3.29 24.61 26.02
C ARG A 458 -4.79 24.53 25.71
N SER A 459 -5.60 24.25 26.73
CA SER A 459 -7.03 23.97 26.61
C SER A 459 -7.83 25.04 25.84
N PHE A 460 -7.48 26.33 25.95
CA PHE A 460 -8.23 27.39 25.27
C PHE A 460 -8.11 27.36 23.73
N ARG A 461 -7.03 26.81 23.15
CA ARG A 461 -6.87 26.73 21.69
C ARG A 461 -7.71 25.63 21.05
N LEU A 462 -8.16 24.66 21.84
CA LEU A 462 -9.00 23.55 21.37
C LEU A 462 -10.42 23.99 20.99
N ILE A 463 -10.82 25.23 21.30
CA ILE A 463 -12.11 25.78 20.90
C ILE A 463 -12.17 26.19 19.41
N LEU A 464 -11.01 26.41 18.77
CA LEU A 464 -10.95 26.99 17.42
C LEU A 464 -11.56 26.07 16.34
N PRO A 465 -11.33 24.74 16.32
CA PRO A 465 -12.01 23.85 15.38
C PRO A 465 -13.53 23.87 15.57
N PHE A 466 -14.02 23.97 16.82
CA PHE A 466 -15.45 24.10 17.11
C PHE A 466 -16.02 25.44 16.67
N LEU A 467 -15.26 26.53 16.75
CA LEU A 467 -15.68 27.82 16.17
C LEU A 467 -15.83 27.71 14.65
N CYS A 468 -14.91 27.05 13.95
CA CYS A 468 -15.07 26.77 12.51
C CYS A 468 -16.34 25.93 12.25
N CYS A 469 -16.61 24.91 13.07
CA CYS A 469 -17.84 24.12 12.97
C CYS A 469 -19.10 24.97 13.20
N LEU A 470 -19.06 25.89 14.17
CA LEU A 470 -20.19 26.76 14.51
C LEU A 470 -20.49 27.74 13.36
N PHE A 471 -19.48 28.41 12.82
CA PHE A 471 -19.68 29.36 11.72
C PHE A 471 -20.15 28.66 10.44
N TYR A 472 -19.51 27.56 10.06
CA TYR A 472 -19.91 26.81 8.87
C TYR A 472 -21.26 26.09 9.04
N GLY A 473 -21.52 25.51 10.21
CA GLY A 473 -22.81 24.91 10.53
C GLY A 473 -23.94 25.93 10.55
N GLY A 474 -23.72 27.10 11.16
CA GLY A 474 -24.65 28.22 11.13
C GLY A 474 -24.94 28.72 9.71
N TYR A 475 -23.92 28.75 8.86
CA TYR A 475 -24.07 29.04 7.44
C TYR A 475 -24.98 28.03 6.73
N ILE A 476 -24.77 26.72 6.92
CA ILE A 476 -25.61 25.67 6.31
C ILE A 476 -27.06 25.74 6.82
N VAL A 477 -27.26 25.97 8.12
CA VAL A 477 -28.61 26.16 8.69
C VAL A 477 -29.27 27.40 8.10
N GLY A 478 -28.53 28.52 7.97
CA GLY A 478 -29.04 29.74 7.33
C GLY A 478 -29.38 29.54 5.85
N TYR A 479 -28.60 28.73 5.14
CA TYR A 479 -28.88 28.33 3.76
C TYR A 479 -30.17 27.50 3.66
N LEU A 480 -30.38 26.56 4.60
CA LEU A 480 -31.61 25.74 4.70
C LEU A 480 -32.85 26.58 5.06
N MET A 481 -32.70 27.53 5.98
CA MET A 481 -33.76 28.46 6.39
C MET A 481 -34.03 29.56 5.36
N LYS A 482 -33.41 29.48 4.18
CA LYS A 482 -33.57 30.42 3.06
C LYS A 482 -33.27 31.88 3.46
N ILE A 483 -32.35 32.11 4.40
CA ILE A 483 -31.94 33.46 4.81
C ILE A 483 -31.27 34.16 3.61
N PRO A 484 -31.71 35.38 3.21
CA PRO A 484 -31.25 36.03 1.98
C PRO A 484 -29.72 36.10 1.84
N PHE A 485 -29.00 36.53 2.88
CA PHE A 485 -27.54 36.63 2.86
C PHE A 485 -26.85 35.28 2.59
N CYS A 486 -27.32 34.20 3.21
CA CYS A 486 -26.74 32.87 3.05
C CYS A 486 -27.05 32.30 1.66
N ARG A 487 -28.27 32.50 1.16
CA ARG A 487 -28.69 31.99 -0.15
C ARG A 487 -28.06 32.74 -1.32
N ILE A 488 -27.76 34.03 -1.14
CA ILE A 488 -27.03 34.86 -2.11
C ILE A 488 -25.55 34.44 -2.22
N SER A 489 -24.96 33.88 -1.15
CA SER A 489 -23.60 33.38 -1.19
C SER A 489 -23.47 32.07 -2.00
N GLU A 490 -22.27 31.79 -2.51
CA GLU A 490 -22.02 30.58 -3.29
C GLU A 490 -21.64 29.41 -2.38
N LEU A 491 -22.50 28.38 -2.33
CA LEU A 491 -22.37 27.23 -1.44
C LEU A 491 -21.04 26.48 -1.64
N VAL A 492 -20.68 26.14 -2.87
CA VAL A 492 -19.49 25.32 -3.17
C VAL A 492 -18.22 26.05 -2.75
N LEU A 493 -18.07 27.31 -3.13
CA LEU A 493 -16.92 28.14 -2.77
C LEU A 493 -16.84 28.36 -1.26
N THR A 494 -17.98 28.60 -0.60
CA THR A 494 -18.02 28.77 0.85
C THR A 494 -17.57 27.49 1.55
N THR A 495 -18.06 26.32 1.12
CA THR A 495 -17.63 25.02 1.64
C THR A 495 -16.14 24.76 1.40
N VAL A 496 -15.63 25.07 0.21
CA VAL A 496 -14.20 24.91 -0.13
C VAL A 496 -13.33 25.76 0.80
N VAL A 497 -13.65 27.06 0.93
CA VAL A 497 -12.89 27.99 1.77
C VAL A 497 -12.93 27.59 3.24
N TRP A 498 -14.11 27.25 3.79
CA TRP A 498 -14.22 26.82 5.18
C TRP A 498 -13.50 25.50 5.46
N THR A 499 -13.49 24.58 4.50
CA THR A 499 -12.72 23.33 4.61
C THR A 499 -11.22 23.63 4.68
N LEU A 500 -10.71 24.50 3.81
CA LEU A 500 -9.29 24.90 3.81
C LEU A 500 -8.90 25.65 5.09
N ILE A 501 -9.76 26.57 5.56
CA ILE A 501 -9.58 27.27 6.85
C ILE A 501 -9.53 26.27 8.00
N TRP A 502 -10.46 25.31 8.04
CA TRP A 502 -10.49 24.29 9.08
C TRP A 502 -9.18 23.46 9.10
N LEU A 503 -8.69 23.00 7.95
CA LEU A 503 -7.42 22.27 7.86
C LEU A 503 -6.24 23.12 8.35
N GLU A 504 -6.18 24.38 7.95
CA GLU A 504 -5.15 25.33 8.36
C GLU A 504 -5.18 25.55 9.88
N VAL A 505 -6.37 25.72 10.46
CA VAL A 505 -6.60 25.90 11.90
C VAL A 505 -6.10 24.68 12.68
N VAL A 506 -6.52 23.47 12.29
CA VAL A 506 -6.17 22.22 12.99
C VAL A 506 -4.64 21.96 12.92
N MET A 507 -3.99 22.32 11.81
CA MET A 507 -2.52 22.21 11.68
C MET A 507 -1.77 23.31 12.43
N ARG A 508 -2.22 24.56 12.41
CA ARG A 508 -1.56 25.66 13.16
C ARG A 508 -1.60 25.46 14.66
N ILE A 509 -2.69 24.89 15.17
CA ILE A 509 -2.80 24.50 16.59
C ILE A 509 -1.95 23.26 16.88
N ARG A 510 -1.40 22.58 15.87
CA ARG A 510 -0.61 21.33 16.00
C ARG A 510 -1.40 20.19 16.64
N ILE A 511 -2.72 20.18 16.44
CA ILE A 511 -3.56 19.00 16.75
C ILE A 511 -3.19 17.86 15.79
N ILE A 512 -2.93 18.22 14.52
CA ILE A 512 -2.30 17.33 13.54
C ILE A 512 -0.80 17.62 13.53
N PRO A 513 0.08 16.60 13.64
CA PRO A 513 1.52 16.80 13.66
C PRO A 513 2.01 17.37 12.32
N THR A 514 2.64 18.54 12.38
CA THR A 514 3.20 19.24 11.22
C THR A 514 4.72 19.09 11.14
N ASN A 515 5.26 19.17 9.93
CA ASN A 515 6.67 19.14 9.60
C ASN A 515 7.35 20.50 9.85
N GLU A 516 7.17 21.05 11.06
CA GLU A 516 7.79 22.30 11.47
C GLU A 516 8.71 22.08 12.67
N GLY A 517 9.88 22.71 12.66
CA GLY A 517 10.85 22.62 13.76
C GLY A 517 11.74 21.39 13.76
N TYR A 518 11.58 20.43 12.83
CA TYR A 518 12.47 19.26 12.71
C TYR A 518 13.91 19.64 12.41
N ILE A 519 14.14 20.69 11.62
CA ILE A 519 15.49 21.19 11.33
C ILE A 519 16.17 21.65 12.64
N GLU A 520 15.43 22.39 13.47
CA GLU A 520 15.96 22.93 14.72
C GLU A 520 16.16 21.81 15.76
N PHE A 521 15.19 20.89 15.86
CA PHE A 521 15.33 19.67 16.66
C PHE A 521 16.56 18.85 16.24
N PHE A 522 16.74 18.64 14.93
CA PHE A 522 17.88 17.90 14.40
C PHE A 522 19.20 18.61 14.70
N ARG A 523 19.26 19.94 14.52
CA ARG A 523 20.44 20.77 14.86
C ARG A 523 20.77 20.70 16.34
N GLN A 524 19.78 20.64 17.22
CA GLN A 524 19.98 20.55 18.67
C GLN A 524 20.20 19.12 19.17
N SER A 525 19.93 18.10 18.34
CA SER A 525 20.10 16.70 18.71
C SER A 525 21.58 16.35 18.99
N ARG A 526 21.79 15.33 19.83
CA ARG A 526 23.11 14.77 20.15
C ARG A 526 23.42 13.49 19.37
N LEU A 527 22.71 13.24 18.28
CA LEU A 527 22.75 11.96 17.56
C LEU A 527 24.03 11.76 16.74
N ALA A 528 24.90 12.78 16.64
CA ALA A 528 26.11 12.76 15.82
C ALA A 528 25.79 12.37 14.36
N ILE A 529 24.84 13.08 13.73
CA ILE A 529 24.37 12.82 12.36
C ILE A 529 24.53 14.07 11.49
N GLN A 530 25.08 13.88 10.28
CA GLN A 530 25.14 14.85 9.19
C GLN A 530 24.23 14.42 8.04
N LEU A 531 23.53 15.37 7.44
CA LEU A 531 22.85 15.23 6.16
C LEU A 531 23.68 15.94 5.12
N CYS A 532 24.13 15.21 4.11
CA CYS A 532 24.90 15.71 2.99
C CYS A 532 24.05 15.72 1.72
N ASP A 533 24.30 16.66 0.83
CA ASP A 533 23.71 16.65 -0.52
C ASP A 533 24.38 15.59 -1.41
N ASP A 534 23.91 15.46 -2.66
CA ASP A 534 24.46 14.52 -3.65
C ASP A 534 25.92 14.83 -4.01
N SER A 535 26.39 16.06 -3.78
CA SER A 535 27.79 16.47 -3.97
C SER A 535 28.67 16.21 -2.75
N GLY A 536 28.10 15.70 -1.66
CA GLY A 536 28.79 15.42 -0.40
C GLY A 536 28.98 16.62 0.52
N ARG A 537 28.39 17.78 0.21
CA ARG A 537 28.40 18.97 1.09
C ARG A 537 27.39 18.80 2.21
N VAL A 538 27.76 19.19 3.43
CA VAL A 538 26.87 19.09 4.60
C VAL A 538 25.77 20.14 4.50
N ALA A 539 24.52 19.70 4.35
CA ALA A 539 23.32 20.53 4.37
C ALA A 539 22.82 20.79 5.80
N TYR A 540 22.83 19.75 6.65
CA TYR A 540 22.45 19.85 8.06
C TYR A 540 23.37 19.01 8.94
N ALA A 541 23.65 19.49 10.15
CA ALA A 541 24.47 18.78 11.15
C ALA A 541 23.85 18.91 12.54
N SER A 542 23.91 17.83 13.32
CA SER A 542 23.62 17.82 14.76
C SER A 542 24.70 18.57 15.57
N ARG A 543 24.34 19.09 16.74
CA ARG A 543 25.14 20.02 17.56
C ARG A 543 26.59 19.59 17.81
N ASP A 544 26.78 18.33 18.20
CA ASP A 544 28.07 17.89 18.77
C ASP A 544 29.09 17.43 17.74
N ILE A 545 28.79 17.49 16.45
CA ILE A 545 29.63 16.98 15.36
C ILE A 545 31.03 17.61 15.31
N ASN A 546 31.12 18.92 15.51
CA ASN A 546 32.40 19.63 15.38
C ASN A 546 33.38 19.26 16.50
N ASN A 547 32.89 18.66 17.59
CA ASN A 547 33.68 18.30 18.77
C ASN A 547 33.91 16.79 18.90
N LEU A 548 33.56 15.99 17.89
CA LEU A 548 33.73 14.53 17.94
C LEU A 548 35.21 14.14 17.74
N PRO A 549 35.76 13.24 18.58
CA PRO A 549 37.10 12.70 18.38
C PRO A 549 37.10 11.71 17.20
N LEU A 550 37.45 12.20 16.00
CA LEU A 550 37.34 11.44 14.73
C LEU A 550 38.13 10.12 14.72
N GLU A 551 39.27 10.03 15.43
CA GLU A 551 40.10 8.82 15.46
C GLU A 551 39.35 7.59 15.98
N ASP A 552 38.44 7.82 16.92
CA ASP A 552 37.72 6.81 17.70
C ASP A 552 36.28 6.57 17.23
N MET A 553 35.88 7.25 16.16
CA MET A 553 34.55 7.20 15.58
C MET A 553 34.56 6.40 14.28
N GLU A 554 33.64 5.46 14.14
CA GLU A 554 33.33 4.82 12.87
C GLU A 554 32.30 5.65 12.11
N ILE A 555 32.62 6.01 10.88
CA ILE A 555 31.72 6.78 10.01
C ILE A 555 30.91 5.79 9.18
N GLN A 556 29.59 5.81 9.35
CA GLN A 556 28.67 5.05 8.53
C GLN A 556 27.85 5.98 7.65
N THR A 557 27.52 5.53 6.44
CA THR A 557 26.79 6.33 5.46
C THR A 557 25.63 5.54 4.86
N MET A 558 24.53 6.23 4.58
CA MET A 558 23.34 5.65 3.96
C MET A 558 22.74 6.62 2.95
N PRO A 559 22.39 6.19 1.73
CA PRO A 559 21.76 7.06 0.74
C PRO A 559 20.33 7.41 1.14
N ILE A 560 19.93 8.66 0.91
CA ILE A 560 18.57 9.15 1.07
C ILE A 560 18.12 9.91 -0.18
N ARG A 561 16.82 10.19 -0.30
CA ARG A 561 16.32 11.03 -1.40
C ARG A 561 16.90 12.45 -1.28
N GLY A 562 17.75 12.82 -2.25
CA GLY A 562 18.42 14.12 -2.31
C GLY A 562 19.76 14.19 -1.57
N GLY A 563 20.40 13.05 -1.28
CA GLY A 563 21.76 13.03 -0.74
C GLY A 563 22.10 11.81 0.12
N TRP A 564 22.87 12.04 1.18
CA TRP A 564 23.42 11.01 2.06
C TRP A 564 23.25 11.38 3.53
N VAL A 565 22.98 10.39 4.37
CA VAL A 565 23.09 10.50 5.83
C VAL A 565 24.46 9.96 6.24
N ARG A 566 25.21 10.69 7.06
CA ARG A 566 26.43 10.21 7.71
C ARG A 566 26.22 10.23 9.23
N TRP A 567 26.50 9.14 9.92
CA TRP A 567 26.48 9.12 11.38
C TRP A 567 27.77 8.56 11.95
N TYR A 568 28.13 9.03 13.14
CA TYR A 568 29.38 8.71 13.80
C TYR A 568 29.08 7.80 14.99
N ARG A 569 29.66 6.60 14.98
CA ARG A 569 29.52 5.61 16.04
C ARG A 569 30.80 5.53 16.86
N ASP A 570 30.70 5.72 18.17
CA ASP A 570 31.83 5.50 19.08
C ASP A 570 32.18 4.01 19.13
N VAL A 571 33.40 3.68 18.70
CA VAL A 571 33.92 2.29 18.67
C VAL A 571 35.07 2.07 19.65
N ARG A 572 35.33 2.99 20.59
CA ARG A 572 36.43 2.87 21.57
C ARG A 572 36.38 1.58 22.34
N HIS A 573 35.20 1.25 22.89
CA HIS A 573 34.99 0.04 23.67
C HIS A 573 35.20 -1.23 22.82
N LEU A 574 34.72 -1.24 21.57
CA LEU A 574 34.92 -2.36 20.65
C LEU A 574 36.40 -2.57 20.30
N ARG A 575 37.13 -1.48 20.02
CA ARG A 575 38.57 -1.55 19.76
C ARG A 575 39.33 -2.06 20.99
N GLN A 576 38.99 -1.59 22.19
CA GLN A 576 39.61 -2.06 23.42
C GLN A 576 39.37 -3.56 23.66
N GLN A 577 38.13 -4.04 23.46
CA GLN A 577 37.82 -5.46 23.57
C GLN A 577 38.57 -6.31 22.53
N LYS A 578 38.63 -5.85 21.28
CA LYS A 578 39.42 -6.53 20.22
C LYS A 578 40.89 -6.63 20.60
N ARG A 579 41.47 -5.55 21.15
CA ARG A 579 42.86 -5.53 21.61
C ARG A 579 43.09 -6.52 22.75
N ASN A 580 42.23 -6.52 23.77
CA ASN A 580 42.31 -7.48 24.87
C ASN A 580 42.22 -8.93 24.37
N LEU A 581 41.29 -9.23 23.47
CA LEU A 581 41.12 -10.56 22.90
C LEU A 581 42.35 -11.00 22.11
N SER A 582 42.97 -10.09 21.35
CA SER A 582 44.22 -10.38 20.64
C SER A 582 45.40 -10.67 21.58
N LEU A 583 45.49 -9.98 22.72
CA LEU A 583 46.52 -10.24 23.74
C LEU A 583 46.31 -11.61 24.40
N VAL A 584 45.06 -11.96 24.74
CA VAL A 584 44.71 -13.27 25.30
C VAL A 584 45.01 -14.39 24.30
N ALA A 585 44.65 -14.19 23.02
CA ALA A 585 44.94 -15.16 21.97
C ALA A 585 46.45 -15.40 21.82
N GLN A 586 47.27 -14.33 21.79
CA GLN A 586 48.73 -14.44 21.74
C GLN A 586 49.32 -15.16 22.97
N ALA A 587 48.78 -14.89 24.17
CA ALA A 587 49.21 -15.57 25.39
C ALA A 587 48.89 -17.07 25.36
N LEU A 588 47.69 -17.42 24.86
CA LEU A 588 47.25 -18.81 24.72
C LEU A 588 48.07 -19.57 23.67
N GLU A 589 48.41 -18.92 22.55
CA GLU A 589 49.27 -19.51 21.52
C GLU A 589 50.67 -19.81 22.07
N ARG A 590 51.24 -18.89 22.86
CA ARG A 590 52.52 -19.12 23.55
C ARG A 590 52.46 -20.27 24.54
N SER A 591 51.40 -20.36 25.36
CA SER A 591 51.27 -21.46 26.32
C SER A 591 51.08 -22.81 25.62
N TYR A 592 50.30 -22.84 24.53
CA TYR A 592 50.14 -24.03 23.69
C TYR A 592 51.48 -24.53 23.14
N HIS A 593 52.32 -23.64 22.60
CA HIS A 593 53.65 -24.01 22.10
C HIS A 593 54.59 -24.53 23.19
N LEU A 594 54.52 -23.98 24.41
CA LEU A 594 55.31 -24.48 25.54
C LEU A 594 54.87 -25.88 25.97
N LEU A 595 53.56 -26.11 26.10
CA LEU A 595 53.00 -27.42 26.46
C LEU A 595 53.36 -28.50 25.44
N ARG A 596 53.30 -28.18 24.14
CA ARG A 596 53.74 -29.07 23.05
C ARG A 596 55.21 -29.48 23.20
N ARG A 597 56.10 -28.52 23.50
CA ARG A 597 57.53 -28.80 23.72
C ARG A 597 57.76 -29.65 24.96
N GLU A 598 57.04 -29.38 26.04
CA GLU A 598 57.13 -30.18 27.26
C GLU A 598 56.72 -31.64 27.00
N GLU A 599 55.61 -31.86 26.29
CA GLU A 599 55.15 -33.20 25.92
C GLU A 599 56.19 -33.94 25.06
N GLU A 600 56.79 -33.27 24.08
CA GLU A 600 57.84 -33.84 23.23
C GLU A 600 59.07 -34.28 24.05
N ILE A 601 59.52 -33.43 24.98
CA ILE A 601 60.66 -33.75 25.87
C ILE A 601 60.31 -34.94 26.76
N GLN A 602 59.12 -34.97 27.38
CA GLN A 602 58.71 -36.08 28.23
C GLN A 602 58.68 -37.43 27.47
N ARG A 603 58.16 -37.45 26.23
CA ARG A 603 58.17 -38.66 25.40
C ARG A 603 59.58 -39.16 25.11
N GLN A 604 60.52 -38.25 24.83
CA GLN A 604 61.91 -38.61 24.57
C GLN A 604 62.58 -39.22 25.81
N VAL A 605 62.34 -38.64 26.99
CA VAL A 605 62.89 -39.14 28.26
C VAL A 605 62.37 -40.55 28.56
N ILE A 606 61.06 -40.77 28.45
CA ILE A 606 60.45 -42.10 28.68
C ILE A 606 61.03 -43.15 27.74
N HIS A 607 61.19 -42.82 26.45
CA HIS A 607 61.75 -43.76 25.47
C HIS A 607 63.21 -44.15 25.79
N GLN A 608 64.02 -43.19 26.24
CA GLN A 608 65.41 -43.44 26.63
C GLN A 608 65.52 -44.33 27.88
N GLU A 609 64.67 -44.10 28.89
CA GLU A 609 64.67 -44.91 30.12
C GLU A 609 64.29 -46.38 29.86
N VAL A 610 63.24 -46.62 29.07
CA VAL A 610 62.81 -47.99 28.72
C VAL A 610 63.91 -48.73 27.95
N SER A 611 64.53 -48.07 26.97
CA SER A 611 65.61 -48.65 26.18
C SER A 611 66.80 -49.05 27.06
N ARG A 612 67.24 -48.14 27.95
CA ARG A 612 68.37 -48.39 28.86
C ARG A 612 68.12 -49.58 29.79
N ARG A 613 66.89 -49.75 30.28
CA ARG A 613 66.52 -50.86 31.14
C ARG A 613 66.60 -52.21 30.42
N ILE A 614 66.11 -52.29 29.18
CA ILE A 614 66.16 -53.53 28.38
C ILE A 614 67.61 -53.93 28.09
N TYR A 615 68.48 -52.97 27.74
CA TYR A 615 69.90 -53.26 27.51
C TYR A 615 70.64 -53.74 28.76
N ALA A 616 70.32 -53.20 29.94
CA ALA A 616 70.94 -53.64 31.19
C ALA A 616 70.59 -55.10 31.53
N GLU A 617 69.34 -55.53 31.31
CA GLU A 617 68.92 -56.92 31.53
C GLU A 617 69.59 -57.91 30.55
N LEU A 618 69.80 -57.52 29.29
CA LEU A 618 70.53 -58.34 28.32
C LEU A 618 71.99 -58.56 28.74
N GLU A 619 72.67 -57.51 29.20
CA GLU A 619 74.06 -57.60 29.66
C GLU A 619 74.21 -58.52 30.88
N GLN A 620 73.21 -58.54 31.77
CA GLN A 620 73.19 -59.45 32.91
C GLN A 620 73.11 -60.92 32.48
N VAL A 621 72.31 -61.25 31.47
CA VAL A 621 72.23 -62.63 30.93
C VAL A 621 73.57 -63.05 30.32
N ILE A 622 74.19 -62.19 29.50
CA ILE A 622 75.45 -62.50 28.83
C ILE A 622 76.60 -62.66 29.83
N SER A 623 76.68 -61.76 30.83
CA SER A 623 77.73 -61.80 31.84
C SER A 623 77.72 -63.09 32.68
N SER A 624 76.56 -63.70 32.94
CA SER A 624 76.41 -64.93 33.75
C SER A 624 77.22 -66.14 33.25
N LYS A 625 77.43 -66.25 31.93
CA LYS A 625 78.18 -67.36 31.30
C LYS A 625 79.51 -66.91 30.70
N ARG A 626 79.81 -65.61 30.72
CA ARG A 626 80.99 -64.99 30.08
C ARG A 626 82.31 -65.58 30.57
N GLU A 627 82.47 -65.76 31.87
CA GLU A 627 83.71 -66.30 32.46
C GLU A 627 83.95 -67.75 32.03
N ARG A 628 82.89 -68.58 32.04
CA ARG A 628 82.96 -70.00 31.61
C ARG A 628 83.26 -70.14 30.12
N ILE A 629 82.63 -69.31 29.27
CA ILE A 629 82.94 -69.25 27.83
C ILE A 629 84.40 -68.83 27.59
N ALA A 630 84.88 -67.80 28.29
CA ALA A 630 86.26 -67.35 28.19
C ALA A 630 87.26 -68.45 28.63
N ALA A 631 86.94 -69.21 29.69
CA ALA A 631 87.75 -70.34 30.15
C ALA A 631 87.84 -71.45 29.09
N TYR A 632 86.73 -71.85 28.47
CA TYR A 632 86.73 -72.85 27.40
C TYR A 632 87.46 -72.37 26.14
N MET A 633 87.29 -71.11 25.73
CA MET A 633 88.05 -70.55 24.60
C MET A 633 89.56 -70.53 24.87
N LYS A 634 89.97 -70.18 26.10
CA LYS A 634 91.39 -70.20 26.50
C LYS A 634 91.97 -71.62 26.54
N ALA A 635 91.17 -72.60 26.96
CA ALA A 635 91.56 -74.02 26.92
C ALA A 635 91.69 -74.56 25.49
N LEU A 636 90.86 -74.10 24.55
CA LEU A 636 90.96 -74.46 23.13
C LEU A 636 92.20 -73.88 22.44
N GLN A 637 92.62 -72.66 22.80
CA GLN A 637 93.80 -72.01 22.22
C GLN A 637 95.12 -72.77 22.47
N SER A 638 95.19 -73.59 23.51
CA SER A 638 96.39 -74.35 23.91
C SER A 638 96.31 -75.85 23.58
N MET A 639 95.21 -76.33 23.02
CA MET A 639 95.03 -77.74 22.63
C MET A 639 95.25 -78.00 21.14
N LYS A 640 95.81 -79.17 20.81
CA LYS A 640 95.82 -79.69 19.44
C LYS A 640 94.46 -80.34 19.10
N PRO A 641 94.01 -80.29 17.84
CA PRO A 641 92.74 -80.90 17.42
C PRO A 641 92.71 -82.41 17.72
N GLY A 642 91.58 -82.89 18.23
CA GLY A 642 91.36 -84.28 18.65
C GLY A 642 90.18 -84.39 19.62
N ILE A 643 89.89 -85.61 20.10
CA ILE A 643 88.67 -85.95 20.86
C ILE A 643 88.43 -84.99 22.06
N LYS A 644 89.49 -84.55 22.76
CA LYS A 644 89.37 -83.61 23.89
C LYS A 644 89.03 -82.17 23.46
N ALA A 645 89.54 -81.72 22.32
CA ALA A 645 89.22 -80.40 21.77
C ALA A 645 87.78 -80.38 21.25
N ASP A 646 87.33 -81.44 20.57
CA ASP A 646 85.96 -81.57 20.06
C ASP A 646 84.93 -81.58 21.20
N ALA A 647 85.26 -82.21 22.33
CA ALA A 647 84.43 -82.16 23.54
C ALA A 647 84.33 -80.74 24.11
N ILE A 648 85.42 -79.95 24.14
CA ILE A 648 85.32 -78.56 24.62
C ILE A 648 84.51 -77.70 23.65
N VAL A 649 84.63 -77.92 22.33
CA VAL A 649 83.82 -77.24 21.31
C VAL A 649 82.34 -77.58 21.45
N SER A 650 81.98 -78.85 21.69
CA SER A 650 80.58 -79.23 21.89
C SER A 650 79.98 -78.60 23.15
N HIS A 651 80.73 -78.50 24.25
CA HIS A 651 80.31 -77.77 25.46
C HIS A 651 80.12 -76.27 25.18
N LEU A 652 81.03 -75.66 24.41
CA LEU A 652 80.90 -74.25 24.03
C LEU A 652 79.65 -74.00 23.18
N ASN A 653 79.33 -74.91 22.25
CA ASN A 653 78.13 -74.79 21.41
C ASN A 653 76.83 -74.85 22.21
N VAL A 654 76.76 -75.68 23.26
CA VAL A 654 75.61 -75.71 24.18
C VAL A 654 75.44 -74.33 24.84
N MET A 655 76.51 -73.74 25.38
CA MET A 655 76.44 -72.44 26.06
C MET A 655 76.10 -71.27 25.11
N VAL A 656 76.64 -71.28 23.90
CA VAL A 656 76.34 -70.25 22.89
C VAL A 656 74.90 -70.37 22.40
N CYS A 657 74.40 -71.60 22.22
CA CYS A 657 72.99 -71.85 21.90
C CYS A 657 72.08 -71.30 22.99
N TYR A 658 72.35 -71.63 24.26
CA TYR A 658 71.63 -71.09 25.41
C TYR A 658 71.56 -69.56 25.38
N LEU A 659 72.70 -68.86 25.30
CA LEU A 659 72.71 -67.39 25.31
C LEU A 659 71.90 -66.80 24.15
N LYS A 660 72.06 -67.35 22.95
CA LYS A 660 71.32 -66.90 21.76
C LYS A 660 69.82 -67.05 21.96
N LYS A 661 69.37 -68.22 22.41
CA LYS A 661 67.94 -68.51 22.59
C LYS A 661 67.36 -67.77 23.78
N ARG A 662 68.10 -67.66 24.87
CA ARG A 662 67.70 -66.92 26.06
C ARG A 662 67.50 -65.43 25.79
N CYS A 663 68.36 -64.79 24.98
CA CYS A 663 68.18 -63.40 24.56
C CYS A 663 66.96 -63.21 23.65
N ILE A 664 66.72 -64.13 22.71
CA ILE A 664 65.54 -64.07 21.82
C ILE A 664 64.26 -64.19 22.64
N LEU A 665 64.18 -65.17 23.54
CA LEU A 665 63.02 -65.36 24.41
C LEU A 665 62.82 -64.16 25.35
N LEU A 666 63.89 -63.54 25.87
CA LEU A 666 63.78 -62.34 26.70
C LEU A 666 63.19 -61.16 25.93
N LEU A 667 63.69 -60.89 24.73
CA LEU A 667 63.21 -59.78 23.89
C LEU A 667 61.74 -59.95 23.51
N ARG A 668 61.35 -61.16 23.08
CA ARG A 668 59.96 -61.48 22.74
C ARG A 668 59.03 -61.45 23.97
N GLY A 669 59.54 -61.92 25.10
CA GLY A 669 58.85 -61.86 26.38
C GLY A 669 58.59 -60.42 26.85
N LYS A 670 59.53 -59.50 26.66
CA LYS A 670 59.38 -58.09 27.06
C LYS A 670 58.43 -57.29 26.17
N GLU A 671 58.25 -57.69 24.91
CA GLU A 671 57.31 -57.05 23.98
C GLU A 671 55.85 -57.32 24.36
N LYS A 672 55.54 -58.53 24.85
CA LYS A 672 54.15 -58.97 25.08
C LYS A 672 53.82 -59.38 26.51
N GLY A 673 54.81 -59.53 27.39
CA GLY A 673 54.67 -60.08 28.75
C GLY A 673 54.41 -61.59 28.81
N ILE A 674 54.22 -62.23 27.65
CA ILE A 674 53.91 -63.64 27.46
C ILE A 674 54.71 -64.19 26.28
N LEU A 675 55.09 -65.46 26.36
CA LEU A 675 55.78 -66.20 25.32
C LEU A 675 54.90 -67.31 24.76
N GLU A 676 54.88 -67.47 23.45
CA GLU A 676 54.23 -68.61 22.82
C GLU A 676 55.01 -69.88 23.15
N VAL A 677 54.31 -70.94 23.58
CA VAL A 677 54.94 -72.23 23.90
C VAL A 677 55.75 -72.78 22.72
N ARG A 678 55.35 -72.46 21.48
CA ARG A 678 56.08 -72.84 20.27
C ARG A 678 57.50 -72.28 20.24
N GLU A 679 57.73 -71.08 20.76
CA GLU A 679 59.06 -70.47 20.78
C GLU A 679 59.96 -71.14 21.81
N LEU A 680 59.40 -71.44 22.99
CA LEU A 680 60.08 -72.21 24.01
C LEU A 680 60.41 -73.62 23.52
N SER A 681 59.49 -74.30 22.84
CA SER A 681 59.74 -75.64 22.30
C SER A 681 60.82 -75.66 21.22
N LEU A 682 60.88 -74.63 20.37
CA LEU A 682 61.96 -74.45 19.39
C LEU A 682 63.31 -74.21 20.08
N ALA A 683 63.36 -73.39 21.13
CA ALA A 683 64.58 -73.16 21.90
C ALA A 683 65.08 -74.44 22.58
N VAL A 684 64.18 -75.17 23.25
CA VAL A 684 64.47 -76.46 23.89
C VAL A 684 64.97 -77.49 22.88
N SER A 685 64.33 -77.59 21.71
CA SER A 685 64.72 -78.53 20.67
C SER A 685 66.11 -78.22 20.10
N GLU A 686 66.47 -76.94 19.92
CA GLU A 686 67.78 -76.56 19.40
C GLU A 686 68.88 -76.81 20.43
N SER A 687 68.61 -76.50 21.71
CA SER A 687 69.54 -76.80 22.80
C SER A 687 69.73 -78.30 23.02
N GLN A 688 68.66 -79.09 22.95
CA GLN A 688 68.74 -80.55 22.99
C GLN A 688 69.64 -81.11 21.88
N HIS A 689 69.57 -80.55 20.67
CA HIS A 689 70.43 -80.96 19.56
C HIS A 689 71.92 -80.81 19.92
N TYR A 690 72.33 -79.64 20.43
CA TYR A 690 73.72 -79.41 20.83
C TYR A 690 74.14 -80.23 22.06
N MET A 691 73.25 -80.47 23.02
CA MET A 691 73.51 -81.36 24.15
C MET A 691 73.74 -82.82 23.70
N THR A 692 72.98 -83.26 22.68
CA THR A 692 73.15 -84.59 22.08
C THR A 692 74.51 -84.70 21.39
N VAL A 693 74.93 -83.67 20.65
CA VAL A 693 76.27 -83.58 20.05
C VAL A 693 77.37 -83.60 21.13
N ALA A 694 77.11 -83.02 22.31
CA ALA A 694 78.03 -83.04 23.44
C ALA A 694 78.08 -84.37 24.22
N GLY A 695 77.29 -85.38 23.81
CA GLY A 695 77.36 -86.74 24.35
C GLY A 695 76.20 -87.13 25.28
N LEU A 696 75.27 -86.22 25.59
CA LEU A 696 74.11 -86.50 26.42
C LEU A 696 72.94 -87.01 25.55
N ARG A 697 72.75 -88.33 25.50
CA ARG A 697 71.73 -88.93 24.63
C ARG A 697 70.35 -88.87 25.28
N GLY A 698 69.33 -88.46 24.55
CA GLY A 698 67.99 -88.41 25.13
C GLY A 698 67.02 -87.50 24.40
N MET A 699 65.89 -87.23 25.04
CA MET A 699 64.82 -86.42 24.45
C MET A 699 64.25 -85.42 25.45
N ALA A 700 64.05 -84.19 24.99
CA ALA A 700 63.28 -83.18 25.67
C ALA A 700 61.91 -83.04 24.97
N THR A 701 60.83 -83.27 25.72
CA THR A 701 59.46 -83.18 25.21
C THR A 701 58.75 -82.01 25.85
N VAL A 702 58.13 -81.17 25.03
CA VAL A 702 57.35 -80.01 25.51
C VAL A 702 55.87 -80.30 25.28
N ARG A 703 55.14 -80.59 26.37
CA ARG A 703 53.67 -80.77 26.42
C ARG A 703 53.03 -79.63 27.19
N LEU A 704 53.33 -78.42 26.77
CA LEU A 704 52.68 -77.19 27.21
C LEU A 704 51.74 -76.72 26.10
N SER A 705 50.72 -75.92 26.42
CA SER A 705 49.77 -75.41 25.43
C SER A 705 49.59 -73.90 25.53
N GLY A 706 49.35 -73.23 24.39
CA GLY A 706 49.07 -71.79 24.35
C GLY A 706 50.29 -70.91 24.65
N THR A 707 50.13 -70.03 25.63
CA THR A 707 51.12 -69.02 26.03
C THR A 707 51.50 -69.19 27.49
N ILE A 708 52.78 -68.96 27.78
CA ILE A 708 53.35 -69.02 29.12
C ILE A 708 53.90 -67.63 29.49
N PRO A 709 53.79 -67.15 30.74
CA PRO A 709 54.37 -65.88 31.12
C PRO A 709 55.88 -65.84 30.88
N ASP A 710 56.38 -64.67 30.48
CA ASP A 710 57.78 -64.50 30.07
C ASP A 710 58.77 -64.98 31.15
N LYS A 711 58.60 -64.51 32.40
CA LYS A 711 59.48 -64.89 33.52
C LYS A 711 59.46 -66.40 33.77
N THR A 712 58.29 -67.02 33.70
CA THR A 712 58.11 -68.46 33.93
C THR A 712 58.78 -69.28 32.82
N ALA A 713 58.58 -68.90 31.56
CA ALA A 713 59.14 -69.59 30.41
C ALA A 713 60.67 -69.51 30.38
N LEU A 714 61.19 -68.31 30.67
CA LEU A 714 62.62 -68.04 30.78
C LEU A 714 63.25 -68.86 31.91
N PHE A 715 62.61 -68.89 33.08
CA PHE A 715 63.10 -69.69 34.21
C PHE A 715 63.10 -71.19 33.91
N LEU A 716 62.03 -71.75 33.34
CA LEU A 716 61.99 -73.18 32.99
C LEU A 716 63.06 -73.55 31.95
N TYR A 717 63.34 -72.62 31.03
CA TYR A 717 64.41 -72.79 30.05
C TYR A 717 65.81 -72.73 30.69
N ASP A 718 66.04 -71.78 31.60
CA ASP A 718 67.29 -71.65 32.36
C ASP A 718 67.58 -72.93 33.14
N MET A 719 66.55 -73.49 33.80
CA MET A 719 66.63 -74.75 34.52
C MET A 719 67.00 -75.93 33.62
N PHE A 720 66.32 -76.04 32.48
CA PHE A 720 66.59 -77.10 31.51
C PHE A 720 68.04 -77.08 31.02
N GLU A 721 68.57 -75.89 30.78
CA GLU A 721 69.95 -75.68 30.32
C GLU A 721 70.99 -75.93 31.40
N GLU A 722 70.77 -75.44 32.62
CA GLU A 722 71.67 -75.71 33.75
C GLU A 722 71.78 -77.20 34.08
N ILE A 723 70.64 -77.91 34.08
CA ILE A 723 70.62 -79.35 34.33
C ILE A 723 71.30 -80.11 33.18
N GLY A 724 71.05 -79.70 31.93
CA GLY A 724 71.71 -80.28 30.76
C GLY A 724 73.22 -80.09 30.77
N GLU A 725 73.70 -78.87 31.02
CA GLU A 725 75.13 -78.57 31.16
C GLU A 725 75.80 -79.39 32.27
N ALA A 726 75.16 -79.48 33.45
CA ALA A 726 75.69 -80.24 34.57
C ALA A 726 75.73 -81.75 34.28
N SER A 727 74.70 -82.27 33.60
CA SER A 727 74.64 -83.68 33.17
C SER A 727 75.78 -84.03 32.21
N ILE A 728 76.11 -83.12 31.28
CA ILE A 728 77.28 -83.29 30.38
C ILE A 728 78.57 -83.25 31.19
N ALA A 729 78.74 -82.29 32.11
CA ALA A 729 79.95 -82.18 32.93
C ALA A 729 80.21 -83.43 33.80
N HIS A 730 79.15 -84.06 34.29
CA HIS A 730 79.22 -85.31 35.06
C HIS A 730 79.19 -86.59 34.21
N HIS A 731 79.27 -86.46 32.87
CA HIS A 731 79.33 -87.56 31.91
C HIS A 731 78.13 -88.52 32.04
N GLU A 732 76.93 -87.96 32.21
CA GLU A 732 75.69 -88.73 32.17
C GLU A 732 75.40 -89.20 30.74
N PRO A 733 75.09 -90.50 30.53
CA PRO A 733 74.97 -91.05 29.18
C PRO A 733 73.57 -90.78 28.61
N TYR A 734 72.54 -90.78 29.47
CA TYR A 734 71.15 -90.65 29.08
C TYR A 734 70.36 -89.71 29.99
N TRP A 735 69.46 -88.92 29.38
CA TRP A 735 68.47 -88.10 30.09
C TRP A 735 67.12 -88.06 29.37
N ILE A 736 66.04 -87.83 30.12
CA ILE A 736 64.70 -87.59 29.58
C ILE A 736 64.15 -86.34 30.25
N CYS A 737 63.85 -85.33 29.44
CA CYS A 737 63.24 -84.09 29.91
C CYS A 737 61.79 -83.99 29.43
N HIS A 738 60.90 -83.61 30.33
CA HIS A 738 59.49 -83.46 30.05
C HIS A 738 58.98 -82.16 30.67
N PHE A 739 58.56 -81.23 29.81
CA PHE A 739 57.82 -80.06 30.22
C PHE A 739 56.33 -80.40 30.16
N SER A 740 55.65 -80.33 31.30
CA SER A 740 54.23 -80.66 31.40
C SER A 740 53.46 -79.55 32.08
N GLU A 741 52.21 -79.37 31.66
CA GLU A 741 51.29 -78.43 32.25
C GLU A 741 50.18 -79.18 32.98
N THR A 742 49.97 -78.83 34.24
CA THR A 742 48.77 -79.24 35.00
C THR A 742 47.83 -78.05 35.13
N GLY A 743 46.59 -78.27 35.58
CA GLY A 743 45.65 -77.18 35.84
C GLY A 743 46.16 -76.12 36.83
N ARG A 744 47.14 -76.47 37.68
CA ARG A 744 47.65 -75.60 38.76
C ARG A 744 49.10 -75.16 38.59
N ALA A 745 49.91 -75.82 37.77
CA ALA A 745 51.34 -75.51 37.65
C ALA A 745 51.93 -75.88 36.28
N TRP A 746 52.97 -75.14 35.86
CA TRP A 746 53.90 -75.54 34.81
C TRP A 746 55.08 -76.29 35.44
N THR A 747 55.47 -77.40 34.83
CA THR A 747 56.46 -78.30 35.43
C THR A 747 57.53 -78.72 34.43
N LEU A 748 58.78 -78.77 34.88
CA LEU A 748 59.90 -79.41 34.18
C LEU A 748 60.32 -80.64 34.99
N SER A 749 60.19 -81.81 34.39
CA SER A 749 60.70 -83.07 34.95
C SER A 749 61.92 -83.52 34.16
N VAL A 750 63.07 -83.71 34.82
CA VAL A 750 64.28 -84.29 34.23
C VAL A 750 64.56 -85.62 34.90
N MET A 751 64.73 -86.67 34.10
CA MET A 751 65.05 -88.01 34.57
C MET A 751 66.40 -88.45 34.02
N LEU A 752 67.26 -88.95 34.89
CA LEU A 752 68.59 -89.45 34.60
C LEU A 752 68.68 -90.92 34.99
N GLU A 753 69.55 -91.68 34.34
CA GLU A 753 69.79 -93.10 34.66
C GLU A 753 70.41 -93.24 36.06
N ASP A 754 70.06 -94.32 36.78
CA ASP A 754 70.65 -94.59 38.11
C ASP A 754 72.01 -95.25 37.96
N ARG A 755 72.97 -94.81 38.77
CA ARG A 755 74.33 -95.39 38.83
C ARG A 755 74.59 -95.91 40.24
N PRO A 756 74.53 -97.24 40.46
CA PRO A 756 74.70 -97.81 41.80
C PRO A 756 76.12 -97.63 42.38
N GLU A 757 77.14 -97.37 41.54
CA GLU A 757 78.55 -97.24 41.96
C GLU A 757 79.11 -95.79 41.96
N GLY A 758 78.27 -94.77 41.71
CA GLY A 758 78.68 -93.35 41.64
C GLY A 758 78.11 -92.47 42.75
N SER A 759 78.86 -91.46 43.22
CA SER A 759 78.31 -90.45 44.13
C SER A 759 77.28 -89.59 43.41
N ASP A 760 76.07 -89.50 43.94
CA ASP A 760 74.99 -88.72 43.35
C ASP A 760 75.29 -87.22 43.40
N TRP A 761 75.55 -86.62 42.24
CA TRP A 761 75.94 -85.21 42.11
C TRP A 761 74.75 -84.27 42.10
N LEU A 762 73.54 -84.75 41.75
CA LEU A 762 72.36 -83.90 41.63
C LEU A 762 72.04 -83.15 42.93
N PRO A 763 71.94 -83.82 44.10
CA PRO A 763 71.61 -83.12 45.36
C PRO A 763 72.63 -82.05 45.74
N LYS A 764 73.92 -82.24 45.40
CA LYS A 764 74.99 -81.26 45.69
C LYS A 764 75.00 -80.09 44.72
N ALA A 765 74.74 -80.33 43.44
CA ALA A 765 74.59 -79.26 42.45
C ALA A 765 73.39 -78.37 42.78
N LEU A 766 72.31 -78.97 43.29
CA LEU A 766 71.09 -78.28 43.71
C LEU A 766 71.25 -77.45 45.00
N ALA A 767 72.17 -77.82 45.89
CA ALA A 767 72.43 -77.08 47.13
C ALA A 767 73.25 -75.78 46.94
N GLY A 768 73.88 -75.59 45.77
CA GLY A 768 74.75 -74.44 45.47
C GLY A 768 74.12 -73.39 44.53
N SER A 769 72.97 -73.67 43.93
CA SER A 769 72.25 -72.79 43.02
C SER A 769 71.02 -72.20 43.71
N THR A 770 70.79 -70.89 43.56
CA THR A 770 69.59 -70.20 44.04
C THR A 770 68.35 -70.68 43.29
N LEU A 771 67.85 -71.86 43.65
CA LEU A 771 66.69 -72.50 43.04
C LEU A 771 65.48 -72.34 43.97
N PRO A 772 64.36 -71.76 43.48
CA PRO A 772 63.14 -71.62 44.27
C PRO A 772 62.46 -72.97 44.52
N GLU A 773 61.91 -73.13 45.72
CA GLU A 773 61.01 -74.23 46.10
C GLU A 773 59.68 -74.17 45.29
N PRO A 774 59.04 -75.30 44.95
CA PRO A 774 59.38 -76.68 45.31
C PRO A 774 60.14 -77.39 44.18
N LEU A 775 61.36 -77.79 44.52
CA LEU A 775 62.19 -78.64 43.69
C LEU A 775 62.17 -80.05 44.30
N ILE A 776 61.54 -80.99 43.62
CA ILE A 776 61.30 -82.35 44.13
C ILE A 776 62.34 -83.29 43.51
N TYR A 777 63.10 -83.98 44.35
CA TYR A 777 64.09 -84.98 43.93
C TYR A 777 63.67 -86.37 44.41
N ASP A 778 63.44 -87.28 43.47
CA ASP A 778 63.05 -88.66 43.73
C ASP A 778 64.09 -89.62 43.14
N ARG A 779 64.57 -90.57 43.94
CA ARG A 779 65.38 -91.70 43.46
C ARG A 779 64.47 -92.91 43.25
N LEU A 780 64.24 -93.28 42.00
CA LEU A 780 63.41 -94.39 41.55
C LEU A 780 64.28 -95.61 41.28
N GLU A 781 63.70 -96.82 41.28
CA GLU A 781 64.43 -98.08 41.01
C GLU A 781 65.16 -98.10 39.67
N TYR A 782 64.75 -97.26 38.72
CA TYR A 782 65.23 -97.20 37.34
C TYR A 782 65.85 -95.84 36.99
N GLY A 783 66.02 -94.91 37.94
CA GLY A 783 66.60 -93.60 37.65
C GLY A 783 66.44 -92.54 38.74
N ARG A 784 67.04 -91.38 38.53
CA ARG A 784 66.94 -90.20 39.40
C ARG A 784 66.09 -89.15 38.72
N ARG A 785 65.01 -88.69 39.36
CA ARG A 785 64.07 -87.72 38.81
C ARG A 785 64.14 -86.41 39.58
N LEU A 786 64.26 -85.32 38.83
CA LEU A 786 64.16 -83.96 39.31
C LEU A 786 62.90 -83.31 38.74
N THR A 787 62.06 -82.72 39.59
CA THR A 787 60.85 -82.01 39.14
C THR A 787 60.84 -80.59 39.69
N VAL A 788 60.78 -79.61 38.79
CA VAL A 788 60.63 -78.19 39.09
C VAL A 788 59.21 -77.78 38.73
N SER A 789 58.45 -77.21 39.67
CA SER A 789 57.05 -76.82 39.45
C SER A 789 56.83 -75.35 39.80
N ILE A 790 56.15 -74.61 38.92
CA ILE A 790 55.81 -73.20 39.13
C ILE A 790 54.29 -73.06 39.08
N GLY A 791 53.70 -72.57 40.17
CA GLY A 791 52.26 -72.37 40.28
C GLY A 791 51.73 -71.36 39.27
N LYS A 792 50.52 -71.60 38.76
CA LYS A 792 49.76 -70.64 37.93
C LYS A 792 49.06 -69.56 38.75
N GLU A 793 48.91 -69.78 40.07
CA GLU A 793 48.21 -68.89 41.00
C GLU A 793 48.97 -67.58 41.30
N SER A 794 50.21 -67.42 40.83
CA SER A 794 51.01 -66.20 40.95
C SER A 794 50.86 -65.24 39.75
N TYR A 795 49.88 -65.45 38.87
CA TYR A 795 49.75 -64.72 37.60
C TYR A 795 48.34 -64.17 37.28
N HIS A 796 47.43 -64.16 38.27
CA HIS A 796 46.11 -63.54 38.13
C HIS A 796 45.85 -62.31 39.00
N ASP A 797 46.89 -61.71 39.60
CA ASP A 797 46.84 -60.36 40.19
C ASP A 797 47.72 -59.36 39.43
#